data_AF-A0A0D2M7N4-F1
#
_entry.id   AF-A0A0D2M7N4-F1
#
_cell.length_a   1.000
_cell.length_b   1.000
_cell.length_c   1.000
_cell.angle_alpha   90.00
_cell.angle_beta   90.00
_cell.angle_gamma   90.00
#
_symmetry.space_group_name_H-M   'P 1'
#
loop_
_entity.id
_entity.type
_entity.pdbx_description
1 polymer ?
#
loop_
_entity_poly.entity_id
_entity_poly.type
_entity_poly.pdbx_seq_one_letter_code
_entity_poly.pdbx_strand_id
1 'polypeptide(L)'
;MASSDCTERPFKRQKLDIQNAKTLPPDVLLLSLPHLIAHPPTHKYHTRSLLVTLFALRKCLSVPNLDILVECRAWTELAEVGLRIGMDQPGIESEVSKAISKALMIANKHPSLRVYKPQLTHLSARLASYQKNTKQAQNSLKKVITNFLLPSDPPQVTYTAHLAYINSHFATSHNHDPPTYSAASPSLKSLGAIRDLHDLAIQNQHPQIAQLAMVLELRDLVQYGAWTRVGESLKSIERQLNLIFEGNPTKQISAQPAFPAERTKLETVLIVHVLIIGVLYHTYAGDSTRGHVRLKQLHELLDGGALDAFGTSGIVDVNLPRSPLFRVQVTHPRVIFTLGFLISSISKRDPVGRKPKRRMFANEGMLVVDKELKKEIPLPSWGSLADVENFQLRMYKMKADMMCELIGLCISRSEFTDAERHLAQVIAHTRTYNLFTIYSARITLHQAHLAHSLGQADRALKCYQIAAFISRRQETDDIGQHSADNEDSGCEDYWVNVSARIGEIWLRVGLAGEETDEDSFERAMKPLRRKGEKVAKECEGLGGTLRAVGAVLSAMLSKEFLVTKAQLRIALNLSTSAQDNHLRALVLALVAAQYVHTSTEHAETMLGTAEQLAAGLGAQPKAPPKADTSKVTPTLTERDGVGNAHLRLWIGERNLELKRRSADERGASKQIAANEKFMAAVVRVQKRKFLEVE
;
A
#
# COMPACT_ATOMS: atom_id res chain seq x y z
N MET A 1 -53.15 -46.32 5.80
CA MET A 1 -53.46 -45.00 6.40
C MET A 1 -52.21 -44.16 6.23
N ALA A 2 -52.04 -43.48 5.09
CA ALA A 2 -52.41 -42.06 4.85
C ALA A 2 -51.78 -41.15 5.93
N SER A 3 -50.86 -40.23 5.65
CA SER A 3 -50.93 -39.17 4.63
C SER A 3 -49.58 -38.77 4.04
N SER A 4 -49.59 -38.51 2.74
CA SER A 4 -48.57 -37.78 1.98
C SER A 4 -48.76 -36.28 2.17
N ASP A 5 -47.77 -35.57 2.72
CA ASP A 5 -47.74 -34.11 2.62
C ASP A 5 -47.04 -33.68 1.33
N CYS A 6 -47.86 -33.09 0.47
CA CYS A 6 -47.56 -32.60 -0.85
C CYS A 6 -46.44 -31.56 -0.85
N THR A 7 -45.48 -31.78 -1.75
CA THR A 7 -44.67 -30.74 -2.37
C THR A 7 -45.58 -29.82 -3.18
N GLU A 8 -45.91 -28.65 -2.62
CA GLU A 8 -46.53 -27.57 -3.39
C GLU A 8 -45.54 -27.12 -4.48
N ARG A 9 -45.87 -27.49 -5.72
CA ARG A 9 -45.20 -26.99 -6.92
C ARG A 9 -45.29 -25.46 -6.96
N PRO A 10 -44.23 -24.74 -7.37
CA PRO A 10 -44.32 -23.31 -7.56
C PRO A 10 -45.29 -23.02 -8.69
N PHE A 11 -46.33 -22.25 -8.38
CA PHE A 11 -47.22 -21.51 -9.26
C PHE A 11 -47.39 -22.08 -10.69
N LYS A 12 -48.54 -22.73 -10.93
CA LYS A 12 -49.15 -22.74 -12.27
C LYS A 12 -49.09 -21.30 -12.80
N ARG A 13 -48.28 -21.05 -13.84
CA ARG A 13 -48.35 -19.79 -14.61
C ARG A 13 -49.81 -19.56 -14.96
N GLN A 14 -50.45 -18.62 -14.28
CA GLN A 14 -51.68 -18.03 -14.82
C GLN A 14 -51.30 -17.53 -16.21
N LYS A 15 -51.96 -18.07 -17.24
CA LYS A 15 -51.98 -17.43 -18.55
C LYS A 15 -52.59 -16.05 -18.30
N LEU A 16 -51.75 -15.04 -18.13
CA LEU A 16 -52.16 -13.66 -18.34
C LEU A 16 -52.71 -13.62 -19.76
N ASP A 17 -53.98 -13.25 -19.91
CA ASP A 17 -54.57 -12.98 -21.22
C ASP A 17 -53.77 -11.86 -21.88
N ILE A 18 -52.91 -12.24 -22.83
CA ILE A 18 -52.03 -11.33 -23.60
C ILE A 18 -52.84 -10.38 -24.51
N GLN A 19 -54.16 -10.52 -24.56
CA GLN A 19 -55.04 -9.88 -25.54
C GLN A 19 -55.08 -8.34 -25.50
N ASN A 20 -54.47 -7.68 -24.50
CA ASN A 20 -54.39 -6.21 -24.42
C ASN A 20 -53.00 -5.65 -24.12
N ALA A 21 -51.91 -6.42 -24.29
CA ALA A 21 -50.56 -5.87 -24.14
C ALA A 21 -50.23 -4.97 -25.34
N LYS A 22 -50.31 -3.64 -25.17
CA LYS A 22 -49.83 -2.68 -26.17
C LYS A 22 -48.38 -3.01 -26.52
N THR A 23 -48.09 -3.26 -27.81
CA THR A 23 -46.73 -3.47 -28.30
C THR A 23 -45.89 -2.24 -28.00
N LEU A 24 -44.78 -2.43 -27.30
CA LEU A 24 -43.82 -1.35 -27.05
C LEU A 24 -43.28 -0.82 -28.39
N PRO A 25 -43.22 0.52 -28.57
CA PRO A 25 -42.57 1.11 -29.73
C PRO A 25 -41.13 0.56 -29.90
N PRO A 26 -40.69 0.27 -31.14
CA PRO A 26 -39.43 -0.42 -31.39
C PRO A 26 -38.22 0.38 -30.92
N ASP A 27 -38.26 1.71 -31.02
CA ASP A 27 -37.27 2.65 -30.50
C ASP A 27 -37.15 2.59 -28.96
N VAL A 28 -38.28 2.57 -28.25
CA VAL A 28 -38.33 2.43 -26.78
C VAL A 28 -37.77 1.07 -26.34
N LEU A 29 -38.12 0.00 -27.06
CA LEU A 29 -37.61 -1.34 -26.79
C LEU A 29 -36.09 -1.41 -27.00
N LEU A 30 -35.59 -0.92 -28.14
CA LEU A 30 -34.16 -0.93 -28.46
C LEU A 30 -33.33 -0.09 -27.48
N LEU A 31 -33.86 1.04 -27.00
CA LEU A 31 -33.23 1.89 -25.99
C LEU A 31 -33.29 1.28 -24.58
N SER A 32 -34.30 0.46 -24.30
CA SER A 32 -34.45 -0.19 -22.98
C SER A 32 -33.67 -1.50 -22.88
N LEU A 33 -33.41 -2.16 -24.00
CA LEU A 33 -32.69 -3.44 -24.07
C LEU A 33 -31.36 -3.44 -23.30
N PRO A 34 -30.48 -2.40 -23.39
CA PRO A 34 -29.21 -2.36 -22.69
C PRO A 34 -29.34 -2.59 -21.18
N HIS A 35 -30.41 -2.06 -20.58
CA HIS A 35 -30.67 -2.16 -19.14
C HIS A 35 -31.21 -3.55 -18.75
N LEU A 36 -31.94 -4.21 -19.65
CA LEU A 36 -32.54 -5.53 -19.41
C LEU A 36 -31.54 -6.66 -19.49
N ILE A 37 -30.53 -6.52 -20.35
CA ILE A 37 -29.51 -7.56 -20.57
C ILE A 37 -28.19 -7.27 -19.85
N ALA A 38 -28.11 -6.16 -19.10
CA ALA A 38 -26.89 -5.74 -18.43
C ALA A 38 -26.39 -6.81 -17.44
N HIS A 39 -25.18 -7.30 -17.69
CA HIS A 39 -24.48 -8.21 -16.79
C HIS A 39 -23.22 -7.56 -16.23
N PRO A 40 -22.87 -7.82 -14.95
CA PRO A 40 -21.61 -7.34 -14.37
C PRO A 40 -20.42 -7.98 -15.09
N PRO A 41 -19.23 -7.35 -15.04
CA PRO A 41 -18.05 -7.80 -15.77
C PRO A 41 -17.54 -9.18 -15.37
N THR A 42 -17.92 -9.69 -14.19
CA THR A 42 -17.59 -11.04 -13.73
C THR A 42 -18.46 -12.14 -14.33
N HIS A 43 -19.58 -11.79 -14.96
CA HIS A 43 -20.53 -12.78 -15.46
C HIS A 43 -20.14 -13.29 -16.85
N LYS A 44 -20.31 -14.60 -17.09
CA LYS A 44 -19.97 -15.27 -18.36
C LYS A 44 -20.59 -14.67 -19.63
N TYR A 45 -21.71 -13.97 -19.50
CA TYR A 45 -22.41 -13.33 -20.62
C TYR A 45 -22.18 -11.81 -20.70
N HIS A 46 -21.25 -11.25 -19.93
CA HIS A 46 -20.95 -9.81 -19.95
C HIS A 46 -20.61 -9.31 -21.37
N THR A 47 -19.60 -9.89 -22.02
CA THR A 47 -19.20 -9.50 -23.38
C THR A 47 -20.35 -9.63 -24.38
N ARG A 48 -21.12 -10.73 -24.30
CA ARG A 48 -22.30 -10.92 -25.16
C ARG A 48 -23.36 -9.86 -24.92
N SER A 49 -23.61 -9.50 -23.66
CA SER A 49 -24.56 -8.43 -23.32
C SER A 49 -24.11 -7.08 -23.88
N LEU A 50 -22.83 -6.73 -23.78
CA LEU A 50 -22.30 -5.49 -24.34
C LEU A 50 -22.42 -5.45 -25.86
N LEU A 51 -22.14 -6.55 -26.55
CA LEU A 51 -22.26 -6.64 -28.01
C LEU A 51 -23.72 -6.55 -28.49
N VAL A 52 -24.65 -7.20 -27.79
CA VAL A 52 -26.08 -7.12 -28.10
C VAL A 52 -26.59 -5.70 -27.84
N THR A 53 -26.17 -5.09 -26.73
CA THR A 53 -26.45 -3.67 -26.43
C THR A 53 -25.94 -2.76 -27.54
N LEU A 54 -24.68 -2.93 -27.98
CA LEU A 54 -24.09 -2.15 -29.06
C LEU A 54 -24.88 -2.32 -30.37
N PHE A 55 -25.27 -3.55 -30.70
CA PHE A 55 -26.09 -3.82 -31.88
C PHE A 55 -27.48 -3.17 -31.79
N ALA A 56 -28.13 -3.25 -30.64
CA ALA A 56 -29.44 -2.63 -30.42
C ALA A 56 -29.37 -1.10 -30.55
N LEU A 57 -28.33 -0.46 -30.01
CA LEU A 57 -28.12 0.98 -30.13
C LEU A 57 -27.83 1.40 -31.57
N ARG A 58 -27.00 0.64 -32.31
CA ARG A 58 -26.77 0.86 -33.75
C ARG A 58 -28.06 0.74 -34.56
N LYS A 59 -28.90 -0.25 -34.23
CA LYS A 59 -30.20 -0.43 -34.88
C LYS A 59 -31.18 0.68 -34.52
N CYS A 60 -31.20 1.13 -33.26
CA CYS A 60 -31.99 2.28 -32.82
C CYS A 60 -31.65 3.50 -33.67
N LEU A 61 -30.36 3.84 -33.77
CA LEU A 61 -29.86 4.98 -34.56
C LEU A 61 -30.05 4.85 -36.09
N SER A 62 -30.41 3.67 -36.59
CA SER A 62 -30.74 3.47 -38.00
C SER A 62 -32.23 3.70 -38.32
N VAL A 63 -33.08 3.82 -37.29
CA VAL A 63 -34.50 4.12 -37.46
C VAL A 63 -34.65 5.58 -37.91
N PRO A 64 -35.34 5.87 -39.02
CA PRO A 64 -35.55 7.23 -39.47
C PRO A 64 -36.50 7.98 -38.53
N ASN A 65 -36.34 9.31 -38.45
CA ASN A 65 -37.22 10.22 -37.69
C ASN A 65 -37.32 9.92 -36.18
N LEU A 66 -36.20 9.55 -35.56
CA LEU A 66 -36.12 9.45 -34.10
C LEU A 66 -36.44 10.79 -33.44
N ASP A 67 -37.13 10.73 -32.30
CA ASP A 67 -37.25 11.87 -31.42
C ASP A 67 -35.85 12.31 -30.94
N ILE A 68 -35.63 13.63 -30.87
CA ILE A 68 -34.32 14.23 -30.62
C ILE A 68 -33.76 13.81 -29.25
N LEU A 69 -34.62 13.62 -28.24
CA LEU A 69 -34.21 13.13 -26.93
C LEU A 69 -33.74 11.67 -27.02
N VAL A 70 -34.48 10.84 -27.76
CA VAL A 70 -34.14 9.42 -27.97
C VAL A 70 -32.84 9.29 -28.75
N GLU A 71 -32.65 10.08 -29.81
CA GLU A 71 -31.42 10.09 -30.60
C GLU A 71 -30.22 10.51 -29.74
N CYS A 72 -30.32 11.61 -28.99
CA CYS A 72 -29.23 12.07 -28.12
C CYS A 72 -28.88 11.03 -27.05
N ARG A 73 -29.89 10.38 -26.47
CA ARG A 73 -29.70 9.33 -25.47
C ARG A 73 -29.05 8.09 -26.08
N ALA A 74 -29.50 7.64 -27.26
CA ALA A 74 -28.91 6.50 -27.96
C ALA A 74 -27.44 6.73 -28.29
N TRP A 75 -27.06 7.92 -28.78
CA TRP A 75 -25.65 8.27 -28.99
C TRP A 75 -24.84 8.30 -27.68
N THR A 76 -25.42 8.81 -26.59
CA THR A 76 -24.76 8.84 -25.27
C THR A 76 -24.51 7.44 -24.74
N GLU A 77 -25.52 6.56 -24.77
CA GLU A 77 -25.40 5.17 -24.32
C GLU A 77 -24.41 4.39 -25.21
N LEU A 78 -24.36 4.66 -26.52
CA LEU A 78 -23.39 4.04 -27.41
C LEU A 78 -21.96 4.39 -27.03
N ALA A 79 -21.70 5.66 -26.72
CA ALA A 79 -20.39 6.11 -26.25
C ALA A 79 -19.99 5.43 -24.92
N GLU A 80 -20.92 5.32 -23.96
CA GLU A 80 -20.65 4.63 -22.69
C GLU A 80 -20.35 3.14 -22.88
N VAL A 81 -21.14 2.46 -23.71
CA VAL A 81 -20.96 1.02 -23.98
C VAL A 81 -19.64 0.78 -24.71
N GLY A 82 -19.29 1.62 -25.68
CA GLY A 82 -18.00 1.53 -26.36
C GLY A 82 -16.82 1.71 -25.41
N LEU A 83 -16.91 2.66 -24.46
CA LEU A 83 -15.89 2.82 -23.41
C LEU A 83 -15.82 1.61 -22.46
N ARG A 84 -16.94 0.89 -22.21
CA ARG A 84 -16.96 -0.32 -21.38
C ARG A 84 -16.40 -1.55 -22.09
N ILE A 85 -16.62 -1.66 -23.41
CA ILE A 85 -16.04 -2.72 -24.24
C ILE A 85 -14.51 -2.61 -24.28
N GLY A 86 -14.00 -1.39 -24.23
CA GLY A 86 -12.57 -1.09 -24.32
C GLY A 86 -12.21 -0.55 -25.70
N MET A 87 -11.36 0.48 -25.71
CA MET A 87 -10.96 1.17 -26.93
C MET A 87 -9.89 0.43 -27.73
N ASP A 88 -9.29 -0.63 -27.16
CA ASP A 88 -8.33 -1.50 -27.84
C ASP A 88 -9.00 -2.37 -28.92
N GLN A 89 -10.34 -2.45 -28.93
CA GLN A 89 -11.09 -3.17 -29.95
C GLN A 89 -11.18 -2.36 -31.25
N PRO A 90 -10.91 -2.99 -32.42
CA PRO A 90 -10.81 -2.27 -33.68
C PRO A 90 -12.12 -1.58 -34.04
N GLY A 91 -12.03 -0.28 -34.34
CA GLY A 91 -13.16 0.55 -34.77
C GLY A 91 -14.00 1.15 -33.63
N ILE A 92 -13.93 0.61 -32.40
CA ILE A 92 -14.73 1.12 -31.27
C ILE A 92 -14.33 2.56 -30.90
N GLU A 93 -13.03 2.88 -30.88
CA GLU A 93 -12.56 4.24 -30.59
C GLU A 93 -13.18 5.28 -31.54
N SER A 94 -13.15 4.99 -32.85
CA SER A 94 -13.72 5.88 -33.87
C SER A 94 -15.23 6.05 -33.72
N GLU A 95 -15.93 4.98 -33.32
CA GLU A 95 -17.36 4.98 -33.11
C GLU A 95 -17.74 5.77 -31.87
N VAL A 96 -17.00 5.60 -30.77
CA VAL A 96 -17.17 6.38 -29.52
C VAL A 96 -16.94 7.86 -29.80
N SER A 97 -15.88 8.22 -30.53
CA SER A 97 -15.59 9.60 -30.91
C SER A 97 -16.72 10.23 -31.74
N LYS A 98 -17.23 9.48 -32.73
CA LYS A 98 -18.38 9.89 -33.56
C LYS A 98 -19.63 10.08 -32.70
N ALA A 99 -19.92 9.14 -31.80
CA ALA A 99 -21.10 9.16 -30.94
C ALA A 99 -21.09 10.37 -30.00
N ILE A 100 -19.96 10.63 -29.33
CA ILE A 100 -19.78 11.80 -28.47
C ILE A 100 -19.97 13.10 -29.27
N SER A 101 -19.36 13.19 -30.46
CA SER A 101 -19.45 14.38 -31.31
C SER A 101 -20.88 14.66 -31.77
N LYS A 102 -21.63 13.62 -32.18
CA LYS A 102 -23.03 13.73 -32.58
C LYS A 102 -23.93 14.10 -31.41
N ALA A 103 -23.79 13.43 -30.26
CA ALA A 103 -24.57 13.73 -29.07
C ALA A 103 -24.33 15.18 -28.58
N LEU A 104 -23.08 15.64 -28.56
CA LEU A 104 -22.75 17.03 -28.20
C LEU A 104 -23.34 18.03 -29.19
N MET A 105 -23.31 17.74 -30.49
CA MET A 105 -23.94 18.60 -31.50
C MET A 105 -25.45 18.73 -31.27
N ILE A 106 -26.14 17.62 -31.01
CA ILE A 106 -27.57 17.62 -30.71
C ILE A 106 -27.85 18.39 -29.42
N ALA A 107 -27.13 18.10 -28.33
CA ALA A 107 -27.28 18.79 -27.06
C ALA A 107 -26.97 20.29 -27.13
N ASN A 108 -26.11 20.72 -28.06
CA ASN A 108 -25.82 22.14 -28.30
C ASN A 108 -26.92 22.85 -29.09
N LYS A 109 -27.59 22.17 -30.04
CA LYS A 109 -28.70 22.72 -30.82
C LYS A 109 -30.00 22.84 -30.01
N HIS A 110 -30.20 21.97 -29.02
CA HIS A 110 -31.45 21.89 -28.25
C HIS A 110 -31.23 22.24 -26.76
N PRO A 111 -31.68 23.42 -26.29
CA PRO A 111 -31.49 23.85 -24.90
C PRO A 111 -32.08 22.88 -23.84
N SER A 112 -33.15 22.16 -24.17
CA SER A 112 -33.77 21.16 -23.29
C SER A 112 -32.84 19.99 -22.96
N LEU A 113 -31.85 19.70 -23.80
CA LEU A 113 -30.88 18.63 -23.62
C LEU A 113 -29.59 19.07 -22.92
N ARG A 114 -29.58 20.29 -22.37
CA ARG A 114 -28.42 20.83 -21.63
C ARG A 114 -27.90 19.88 -20.55
N VAL A 115 -28.78 19.13 -19.90
CA VAL A 115 -28.46 18.18 -18.81
C VAL A 115 -27.44 17.10 -19.27
N TYR A 116 -27.40 16.76 -20.55
CA TYR A 116 -26.43 15.78 -21.08
C TYR A 116 -25.02 16.36 -21.29
N LYS A 117 -24.86 17.69 -21.40
CA LYS A 117 -23.57 18.30 -21.75
C LYS A 117 -22.45 17.97 -20.75
N PRO A 118 -22.65 18.01 -19.43
CA PRO A 118 -21.61 17.64 -18.48
C PRO A 118 -21.17 16.18 -18.63
N GLN A 119 -22.12 15.25 -18.77
CA GLN A 119 -21.84 13.82 -18.95
C GLN A 119 -21.11 13.55 -20.27
N LEU A 120 -21.57 14.12 -21.38
CA LEU A 120 -20.92 13.98 -22.68
C LEU A 120 -19.51 14.58 -22.70
N THR A 121 -19.31 15.72 -22.04
CA THR A 121 -17.98 16.33 -21.92
C THR A 121 -17.06 15.47 -21.05
N HIS A 122 -17.59 14.83 -20.01
CA HIS A 122 -16.85 13.86 -19.21
C HIS A 122 -16.44 12.63 -20.05
N LEU A 123 -17.35 12.06 -20.85
CA LEU A 123 -17.01 10.97 -21.78
C LEU A 123 -15.95 11.40 -22.80
N SER A 124 -16.04 12.62 -23.33
CA SER A 124 -15.03 13.21 -24.22
C SER A 124 -13.67 13.35 -23.52
N ALA A 125 -13.65 13.79 -22.26
CA ALA A 125 -12.42 13.89 -21.48
C ALA A 125 -11.81 12.52 -21.20
N ARG A 126 -12.61 11.48 -20.94
CA ARG A 126 -12.14 10.09 -20.79
C ARG A 126 -11.50 9.56 -22.07
N LEU A 127 -12.12 9.81 -23.23
CA LEU A 127 -11.56 9.48 -24.54
C LEU A 127 -10.23 10.21 -24.76
N ALA A 128 -10.17 11.51 -24.51
CA ALA A 128 -8.94 12.30 -24.64
C ALA A 128 -7.82 11.80 -23.72
N SER A 129 -8.14 11.40 -22.48
CA SER A 129 -7.17 10.80 -21.56
C SER A 129 -6.62 9.47 -22.08
N TYR A 130 -7.46 8.63 -22.69
CA TYR A 130 -7.02 7.38 -23.30
C TYR A 130 -6.12 7.62 -24.52
N GLN A 131 -6.45 8.62 -25.34
CA GLN A 131 -5.61 9.10 -26.46
C GLN A 131 -4.32 9.81 -26.00
N LYS A 132 -3.97 9.73 -24.72
CA LYS A 132 -2.82 10.39 -24.07
C LYS A 132 -2.83 11.93 -24.18
N ASN A 133 -3.97 12.54 -24.50
CA ASN A 133 -4.13 13.99 -24.53
C ASN A 133 -4.70 14.54 -23.20
N THR A 134 -3.91 14.41 -22.15
CA THR A 134 -4.30 14.73 -20.76
C THR A 134 -4.58 16.22 -20.55
N LYS A 135 -3.85 17.11 -21.23
CA LYS A 135 -4.09 18.57 -21.20
C LYS A 135 -5.46 18.91 -21.78
N GLN A 136 -5.85 18.29 -22.89
CA GLN A 136 -7.18 18.49 -23.47
C GLN A 136 -8.27 17.99 -22.53
N ALA A 137 -8.11 16.80 -21.94
CA ALA A 137 -9.06 16.25 -20.98
C ALA A 137 -9.28 17.20 -19.78
N GLN A 138 -8.20 17.70 -19.18
CA GLN A 138 -8.24 18.65 -18.06
C GLN A 138 -8.90 19.97 -18.45
N ASN A 139 -8.56 20.54 -19.61
CA ASN A 139 -9.16 21.78 -20.10
C ASN A 139 -10.66 21.64 -20.36
N SER A 140 -11.09 20.51 -20.94
CA SER A 140 -12.50 20.22 -21.16
C SER A 140 -13.27 20.12 -19.86
N LEU A 141 -12.75 19.39 -18.86
CA LEU A 141 -13.39 19.27 -17.55
C LEU A 141 -13.44 20.61 -16.79
N LYS A 142 -12.37 21.40 -16.86
CA LYS A 142 -12.35 22.75 -16.28
C LYS A 142 -13.43 23.66 -16.91
N LYS A 143 -13.61 23.58 -18.24
CA LYS A 143 -14.68 24.32 -18.94
C LYS A 143 -16.08 23.89 -18.48
N VAL A 144 -16.29 22.62 -18.13
CA VAL A 144 -17.59 22.17 -17.56
C VAL A 144 -17.86 22.94 -16.26
N ILE A 145 -16.88 22.97 -15.36
CA ILE A 145 -16.99 23.61 -14.06
C ILE A 145 -17.25 25.12 -14.19
N THR A 146 -16.54 25.80 -15.10
CA THR A 146 -16.63 27.27 -15.21
C THR A 146 -17.80 27.76 -16.07
N ASN A 147 -18.18 27.04 -17.13
CA ASN A 147 -19.05 27.58 -18.18
C ASN A 147 -20.39 26.83 -18.34
N PHE A 148 -20.46 25.56 -17.95
CA PHE A 148 -21.64 24.73 -18.24
C PHE A 148 -22.56 24.53 -17.05
N LEU A 149 -22.05 24.62 -15.82
CA LEU A 149 -22.86 24.48 -14.62
C LEU A 149 -23.52 25.81 -14.26
N LEU A 150 -24.84 25.79 -14.07
CA LEU A 150 -25.60 26.89 -13.47
C LEU A 150 -25.78 26.65 -11.97
N PRO A 151 -25.98 27.72 -11.18
CA PRO A 151 -26.41 27.59 -9.79
C PRO A 151 -27.72 26.83 -9.59
N SER A 152 -28.56 26.74 -10.63
CA SER A 152 -29.82 25.99 -10.63
C SER A 152 -29.65 24.49 -10.92
N ASP A 153 -28.48 24.05 -11.36
CA ASP A 153 -28.26 22.63 -11.69
C ASP A 153 -28.22 21.76 -10.42
N PRO A 154 -28.64 20.49 -10.48
CA PRO A 154 -28.65 19.62 -9.31
C PRO A 154 -27.24 19.45 -8.72
N PRO A 155 -27.06 19.52 -7.39
CA PRO A 155 -25.75 19.43 -6.74
C PRO A 155 -24.92 18.21 -7.14
N GLN A 156 -25.55 17.06 -7.40
CA GLN A 156 -24.85 15.86 -7.84
C GLN A 156 -24.03 16.06 -9.13
N VAL A 157 -24.52 16.88 -10.07
CA VAL A 157 -23.88 17.10 -11.38
C VAL A 157 -22.62 17.92 -11.19
N THR A 158 -22.73 18.95 -10.34
CA THR A 158 -21.62 19.81 -9.94
C THR A 158 -20.53 19.01 -9.25
N TYR A 159 -20.86 18.22 -8.22
CA TYR A 159 -19.86 17.41 -7.53
C TYR A 159 -19.24 16.32 -8.41
N THR A 160 -20.02 15.73 -9.32
CA THR A 160 -19.49 14.77 -10.31
C THR A 160 -18.44 15.43 -11.21
N ALA A 161 -18.69 16.66 -11.68
CA ALA A 161 -17.74 17.40 -12.51
C ALA A 161 -16.43 17.72 -11.76
N HIS A 162 -16.54 18.18 -10.50
CA HIS A 162 -15.36 18.42 -9.65
C HIS A 162 -14.56 17.14 -9.39
N LEU A 163 -15.21 16.03 -9.02
CA LEU A 163 -14.52 14.75 -8.80
C LEU A 163 -13.88 14.21 -10.08
N ALA A 164 -14.53 14.35 -11.24
CA ALA A 164 -13.95 13.96 -12.52
C ALA A 164 -12.70 14.80 -12.85
N TYR A 165 -12.74 16.12 -12.60
CA TYR A 165 -11.58 17.00 -12.77
C TYR A 165 -10.44 16.62 -11.82
N ILE A 166 -10.73 16.36 -10.55
CA ILE A 166 -9.76 15.85 -9.58
C ILE A 166 -9.16 14.53 -10.06
N ASN A 167 -9.98 13.57 -10.50
CA ASN A 167 -9.54 12.27 -11.02
C ASN A 167 -8.64 12.40 -12.25
N SER A 168 -8.87 13.40 -13.10
CA SER A 168 -8.03 13.64 -14.29
C SER A 168 -6.59 14.04 -13.97
N HIS A 169 -6.33 14.57 -12.77
CA HIS A 169 -4.95 14.80 -12.30
C HIS A 169 -4.30 13.50 -11.85
N PHE A 170 -5.06 12.56 -11.29
CA PHE A 170 -4.58 11.24 -10.85
C PHE A 170 -4.36 10.25 -12.02
N ALA A 171 -5.21 10.29 -13.05
CA ALA A 171 -5.15 9.37 -14.18
C ALA A 171 -3.87 9.51 -15.03
N THR A 172 -3.16 10.62 -14.91
CA THR A 172 -1.85 10.83 -15.56
C THR A 172 -0.77 9.86 -15.10
N SER A 173 -0.98 9.14 -13.99
CA SER A 173 -0.04 8.16 -13.42
C SER A 173 -0.49 6.69 -13.54
N HIS A 174 -1.55 6.38 -14.31
CA HIS A 174 -2.21 5.06 -14.26
C HIS A 174 -2.21 4.26 -15.56
N ASN A 175 -1.66 4.77 -16.66
CA ASN A 175 -1.48 3.99 -17.88
C ASN A 175 -0.15 3.27 -17.83
N HIS A 176 -0.16 1.97 -17.48
CA HIS A 176 0.95 1.01 -17.47
C HIS A 176 2.22 1.33 -16.69
N ASP A 177 2.44 2.59 -16.32
CA ASP A 177 3.55 3.00 -15.50
C ASP A 177 3.21 2.81 -14.01
N PRO A 178 4.08 2.17 -13.21
CA PRO A 178 3.91 2.14 -11.78
C PRO A 178 3.84 3.56 -11.23
N PRO A 179 3.07 3.81 -10.15
CA PRO A 179 3.05 5.13 -9.51
C PRO A 179 4.49 5.49 -9.13
N THR A 180 5.06 6.44 -9.86
CA THR A 180 6.40 6.94 -9.58
C THR A 180 6.35 7.55 -8.19
N TYR A 181 7.02 6.94 -7.21
CA TYR A 181 7.18 7.50 -5.86
C TYR A 181 8.19 8.66 -5.87
N SER A 182 8.08 9.52 -6.86
CA SER A 182 8.88 10.73 -6.94
C SER A 182 8.41 11.66 -5.82
N ALA A 183 9.36 12.30 -5.15
CA ALA A 183 9.14 13.52 -4.38
C ALA A 183 8.77 14.71 -5.30
N ALA A 184 7.98 14.45 -6.35
CA ALA A 184 7.31 15.46 -7.10
C ALA A 184 6.31 16.11 -6.15
N SER A 185 6.46 17.42 -5.94
CA SER A 185 5.51 18.22 -5.18
C SER A 185 4.09 17.84 -5.60
N PRO A 186 3.14 17.64 -4.67
CA PRO A 186 1.75 17.43 -5.02
C PRO A 186 1.37 18.48 -6.06
N SER A 187 0.78 18.06 -7.17
CA SER A 187 0.42 18.98 -8.24
C SER A 187 -0.38 20.11 -7.60
N LEU A 188 0.14 21.34 -7.56
CA LEU A 188 -0.56 22.46 -6.95
C LEU A 188 -1.98 22.61 -7.56
N LYS A 189 -2.18 22.07 -8.77
CA LYS A 189 -3.47 21.96 -9.46
C LYS A 189 -4.41 20.92 -8.84
N SER A 190 -3.94 19.75 -8.37
CA SER A 190 -4.79 18.75 -7.71
C SER A 190 -5.27 19.27 -6.36
N LEU A 191 -4.36 19.79 -5.54
CA LEU A 191 -4.71 20.39 -4.25
C LEU A 191 -5.64 21.60 -4.40
N GLY A 192 -5.39 22.45 -5.40
CA GLY A 192 -6.31 23.55 -5.73
C GLY A 192 -7.71 23.06 -6.08
N ALA A 193 -7.83 22.06 -6.96
CA ALA A 193 -9.12 21.49 -7.34
C ALA A 193 -9.88 20.84 -6.18
N ILE A 194 -9.16 20.18 -5.26
CA ILE A 194 -9.73 19.59 -4.04
C ILE A 194 -10.23 20.69 -3.10
N ARG A 195 -9.48 21.78 -2.95
CA ARG A 195 -9.89 22.94 -2.15
C ARG A 195 -11.11 23.62 -2.73
N ASP A 196 -11.19 23.78 -4.05
CA ASP A 196 -12.38 24.32 -4.71
C ASP A 196 -13.63 23.49 -4.41
N LEU A 197 -13.51 22.15 -4.42
CA LEU A 197 -14.60 21.24 -4.04
C LEU A 197 -14.99 21.40 -2.56
N HIS A 198 -14.00 21.51 -1.67
CA HIS A 198 -14.23 21.70 -0.25
C HIS A 198 -14.98 23.02 0.04
N ASP A 199 -14.50 24.12 -0.54
CA ASP A 199 -15.07 25.45 -0.32
C ASP A 199 -16.51 25.51 -0.88
N LEU A 200 -16.76 24.90 -2.03
CA LEU A 200 -18.11 24.75 -2.59
C LEU A 200 -19.02 23.89 -1.69
N ALA A 201 -18.50 22.82 -1.10
CA ALA A 201 -19.27 21.98 -0.18
C ALA A 201 -19.64 22.71 1.11
N ILE A 202 -18.74 23.56 1.64
CA ILE A 202 -19.03 24.43 2.79
C ILE A 202 -20.09 25.46 2.43
N GLN A 203 -19.95 26.14 1.30
CA GLN A 203 -20.93 27.15 0.83
C GLN A 203 -22.33 26.55 0.69
N ASN A 204 -22.43 25.32 0.19
CA ASN A 204 -23.70 24.61 0.03
C ASN A 204 -24.16 23.86 1.29
N GLN A 205 -23.45 23.95 2.41
CA GLN A 205 -23.77 23.26 3.67
C GLN A 205 -23.88 21.73 3.52
N HIS A 206 -22.98 21.12 2.73
CA HIS A 206 -22.90 19.67 2.52
C HIS A 206 -21.69 19.07 3.25
N PRO A 207 -21.77 18.81 4.58
CA PRO A 207 -20.61 18.46 5.40
C PRO A 207 -19.92 17.16 4.97
N GLN A 208 -20.69 16.16 4.49
CA GLN A 208 -20.13 14.89 4.05
C GLN A 208 -19.22 15.03 2.81
N ILE A 209 -19.54 15.97 1.91
CA ILE A 209 -18.72 16.25 0.73
C ILE A 209 -17.47 17.07 1.12
N ALA A 210 -17.60 18.00 2.07
CA ALA A 210 -16.45 18.71 2.62
C ALA A 210 -15.46 17.74 3.30
N GLN A 211 -15.96 16.80 4.11
CA GLN A 211 -15.15 15.73 4.70
C GLN A 211 -14.50 14.84 3.63
N LEU A 212 -15.23 14.45 2.58
CA LEU A 212 -14.66 13.71 1.45
C LEU A 212 -13.50 14.47 0.81
N ALA A 213 -13.65 15.78 0.56
CA ALA A 213 -12.60 16.61 -0.02
C ALA A 213 -11.33 16.63 0.86
N MET A 214 -11.48 16.73 2.19
CA MET A 214 -10.34 16.66 3.11
C MET A 214 -9.65 15.28 3.12
N VAL A 215 -10.40 14.19 3.02
CA VAL A 215 -9.81 12.84 2.88
C VAL A 215 -9.09 12.70 1.55
N LEU A 216 -9.60 13.30 0.47
CA LEU A 216 -8.91 13.36 -0.82
C LEU A 216 -7.62 14.18 -0.73
N GLU A 217 -7.62 15.32 -0.04
CA GLU A 217 -6.40 16.10 0.22
C GLU A 217 -5.36 15.27 0.97
N LEU A 218 -5.77 14.62 2.06
CA LEU A 218 -4.88 13.76 2.85
C LEU A 218 -4.29 12.63 2.01
N ARG A 219 -5.11 11.99 1.16
CA ARG A 219 -4.66 10.96 0.22
C ARG A 219 -3.65 11.53 -0.79
N ASP A 220 -3.91 12.72 -1.34
CA ASP A 220 -3.03 13.38 -2.31
C ASP A 220 -1.64 13.65 -1.69
N LEU A 221 -1.62 14.20 -0.47
CA LEU A 221 -0.39 14.47 0.27
C LEU A 221 0.44 13.20 0.50
N VAL A 222 -0.21 12.07 0.84
CA VAL A 222 0.48 10.79 1.04
C VAL A 222 0.97 10.21 -0.28
N GLN A 223 0.15 10.26 -1.33
CA GLN A 223 0.50 9.73 -2.65
C GLN A 223 1.74 10.41 -3.26
N TYR A 224 1.86 11.72 -3.09
CA TYR A 224 3.02 12.51 -3.55
C TYR A 224 4.15 12.63 -2.50
N GLY A 225 4.08 11.89 -1.40
CA GLY A 225 5.14 11.88 -0.38
C GLY A 225 5.36 13.22 0.35
N ALA A 226 4.36 14.10 0.40
CA ALA A 226 4.39 15.38 1.12
C ALA A 226 4.20 15.19 2.64
N TRP A 227 4.99 14.30 3.24
CA TRP A 227 4.84 13.80 4.61
C TRP A 227 4.84 14.89 5.69
N THR A 228 5.50 16.03 5.44
CA THR A 228 5.53 17.18 6.37
C THR A 228 4.14 17.78 6.62
N ARG A 229 3.26 17.77 5.60
CA ARG A 229 1.89 18.31 5.69
C ARG A 229 0.86 17.27 6.13
N VAL A 230 1.17 15.98 5.98
CA VAL A 230 0.26 14.87 6.32
C VAL A 230 -0.15 14.92 7.80
N GLY A 231 0.78 15.21 8.71
CA GLY A 231 0.50 15.22 10.15
C GLY A 231 -0.52 16.28 10.58
N GLU A 232 -0.47 17.47 9.98
CA GLU A 232 -1.43 18.57 10.26
C GLU A 232 -2.79 18.30 9.63
N SER A 233 -2.80 17.90 8.36
CA SER A 233 -4.02 17.52 7.63
C SER A 233 -4.75 16.36 8.33
N LEU A 234 -4.01 15.33 8.77
CA LEU A 234 -4.56 14.19 9.51
C LEU A 234 -5.24 14.63 10.81
N LYS A 235 -4.60 15.48 11.62
CA LYS A 235 -5.22 15.98 12.87
C LYS A 235 -6.47 16.80 12.59
N SER A 236 -6.47 17.60 11.53
CA SER A 236 -7.61 18.41 11.13
C SER A 236 -8.83 17.53 10.79
N ILE A 237 -8.63 16.52 9.94
CA ILE A 237 -9.72 15.62 9.54
C ILE A 237 -10.17 14.69 10.67
N GLU A 238 -9.25 14.25 11.54
CA GLU A 238 -9.58 13.47 12.73
C GLU A 238 -10.53 14.26 13.65
N ARG A 239 -10.27 15.55 13.87
CA ARG A 239 -11.18 16.42 14.65
C ARG A 239 -12.54 16.56 13.97
N GLN A 240 -12.58 16.77 12.66
CA GLN A 240 -13.85 16.92 11.94
C GLN A 240 -14.69 15.64 11.89
N LEU A 241 -14.05 14.47 11.91
CA LEU A 241 -14.72 13.15 11.99
C LEU A 241 -14.95 12.70 13.43
N ASN A 242 -14.75 13.57 14.42
CA ASN A 242 -14.89 13.28 15.85
C ASN A 242 -14.04 12.07 16.32
N LEU A 243 -12.87 11.90 15.72
CA LEU A 243 -11.85 10.92 16.13
C LEU A 243 -10.93 11.58 17.17
N ILE A 244 -11.29 11.43 18.44
CA ILE A 244 -10.52 12.02 19.55
C ILE A 244 -9.40 11.04 19.94
N PHE A 245 -8.16 11.45 19.66
CA PHE A 245 -6.94 10.75 20.11
C PHE A 245 -6.10 11.57 21.09
N GLU A 246 -6.62 12.71 21.56
CA GLU A 246 -5.91 13.64 22.43
C GLU A 246 -5.92 13.13 23.89
N GLY A 247 -4.79 12.56 24.33
CA GLY A 247 -4.55 12.13 25.70
C GLY A 247 -3.16 11.52 25.89
N ASN A 248 -2.56 11.70 27.06
CA ASN A 248 -1.36 10.94 27.43
C ASN A 248 -1.74 9.46 27.51
N PRO A 249 -1.07 8.55 26.78
CA PRO A 249 -1.42 7.13 26.69
C PRO A 249 -1.35 6.39 28.04
N THR A 250 -0.76 7.01 29.07
CA THR A 250 -0.59 6.44 30.41
C THR A 250 -1.76 6.66 31.37
N LYS A 251 -2.79 7.46 31.05
CA LYS A 251 -3.93 7.71 31.96
C LYS A 251 -5.34 7.58 31.36
N GLN A 252 -5.50 7.16 30.11
CA GLN A 252 -6.82 6.97 29.51
C GLN A 252 -6.97 5.57 28.92
N ILE A 253 -7.40 4.62 29.76
CA ILE A 253 -7.88 3.30 29.31
C ILE A 253 -9.40 3.15 29.55
N SER A 254 -10.08 4.09 30.23
CA SER A 254 -11.49 3.91 30.61
C SER A 254 -12.50 4.86 29.98
N ALA A 255 -12.10 5.89 29.23
CA ALA A 255 -13.06 6.74 28.52
C ALA A 255 -13.05 6.35 27.03
N GLN A 256 -13.85 5.35 26.67
CA GLN A 256 -14.17 5.08 25.29
C GLN A 256 -14.74 6.36 24.67
N PRO A 257 -14.29 6.81 23.48
CA PRO A 257 -15.11 7.73 22.71
C PRO A 257 -16.38 6.95 22.35
N ALA A 258 -17.49 7.25 23.03
CA ALA A 258 -18.78 6.70 22.70
C ALA A 258 -19.02 6.98 21.21
N PHE A 259 -19.11 5.91 20.40
CA PHE A 259 -19.42 6.05 18.99
C PHE A 259 -20.84 6.65 18.88
N PRO A 260 -21.02 7.81 18.23
CA PRO A 260 -22.34 8.38 18.06
C PRO A 260 -23.24 7.38 17.31
N ALA A 261 -24.47 7.20 17.81
CA ALA A 261 -25.39 6.14 17.38
C ALA A 261 -25.88 6.27 15.92
N GLU A 262 -25.68 7.42 15.27
CA GLU A 262 -26.12 7.65 13.90
C GLU A 262 -24.98 8.25 13.06
N ARG A 263 -24.10 7.38 12.54
CA ARG A 263 -23.14 7.76 11.51
C ARG A 263 -23.69 7.44 10.13
N THR A 264 -23.39 8.31 9.19
CA THR A 264 -23.74 8.01 7.79
C THR A 264 -22.79 6.96 7.21
N LYS A 265 -23.24 6.27 6.15
CA LYS A 265 -22.40 5.27 5.47
C LYS A 265 -21.11 5.88 4.94
N LEU A 266 -21.20 7.06 4.32
CA LEU A 266 -20.04 7.77 3.80
C LEU A 266 -19.07 8.16 4.92
N GLU A 267 -19.56 8.72 6.03
CA GLU A 267 -18.71 9.07 7.17
C GLU A 267 -17.95 7.84 7.71
N THR A 268 -18.62 6.70 7.85
CA THR A 268 -17.98 5.45 8.29
C THR A 268 -16.86 5.02 7.33
N VAL A 269 -17.12 5.10 6.01
CA VAL A 269 -16.13 4.80 4.97
C VAL A 269 -14.94 5.75 5.04
N LEU A 270 -15.17 7.05 5.23
CA LEU A 270 -14.13 8.06 5.35
C LEU A 270 -13.26 7.83 6.59
N ILE A 271 -13.88 7.50 7.74
CA ILE A 271 -13.16 7.16 8.98
C ILE A 271 -12.21 5.99 8.75
N VAL A 272 -12.67 4.90 8.11
CA VAL A 272 -11.82 3.74 7.83
C VAL A 272 -10.60 4.12 6.98
N HIS A 273 -10.77 4.94 5.95
CA HIS A 273 -9.65 5.43 5.13
C HIS A 273 -8.70 6.34 5.92
N VAL A 274 -9.23 7.24 6.75
CA VAL A 274 -8.43 8.12 7.62
C VAL A 274 -7.62 7.33 8.63
N LEU A 275 -8.20 6.30 9.24
CA LEU A 275 -7.48 5.42 10.16
C LEU A 275 -6.37 4.64 9.46
N ILE A 276 -6.63 4.10 8.26
CA ILE A 276 -5.63 3.43 7.42
C ILE A 276 -4.46 4.38 7.14
N ILE A 277 -4.73 5.59 6.65
CA ILE A 277 -3.69 6.59 6.36
C ILE A 277 -2.96 7.00 7.65
N GLY A 278 -3.69 7.19 8.75
CA GLY A 278 -3.12 7.55 10.03
C GLY A 278 -2.16 6.49 10.58
N VAL A 279 -2.51 5.20 10.49
CA VAL A 279 -1.60 4.11 10.86
C VAL A 279 -0.36 4.12 9.98
N LEU A 280 -0.51 4.29 8.66
CA LEU A 280 0.62 4.39 7.73
C LEU A 280 1.55 5.57 8.06
N TYR A 281 0.98 6.75 8.28
CA TYR A 281 1.73 7.96 8.63
C TYR A 281 2.52 7.80 9.93
N HIS A 282 1.88 7.36 11.02
CA HIS A 282 2.57 7.18 12.30
C HIS A 282 3.58 6.04 12.24
N THR A 283 3.35 5.01 11.42
CA THR A 283 4.35 3.97 11.15
C THR A 283 5.55 4.55 10.39
N TYR A 284 5.32 5.37 9.37
CA TYR A 284 6.36 6.08 8.62
C TYR A 284 7.17 7.03 9.53
N ALA A 285 6.50 7.83 10.36
CA ALA A 285 7.11 8.75 11.31
C ALA A 285 7.87 8.03 12.45
N GLY A 286 7.60 6.74 12.67
CA GLY A 286 8.21 5.96 13.76
C GLY A 286 7.54 6.18 15.12
N ASP A 287 6.28 6.58 15.17
CA ASP A 287 5.49 6.73 16.40
C ASP A 287 4.54 5.54 16.57
N SER A 288 5.05 4.45 17.15
CA SER A 288 4.29 3.20 17.31
C SER A 288 3.07 3.37 18.22
N THR A 289 3.15 4.26 19.21
CA THR A 289 2.10 4.49 20.20
C THR A 289 0.88 5.12 19.53
N ARG A 290 1.07 6.20 18.77
CA ARG A 290 -0.03 6.85 18.04
C ARG A 290 -0.57 5.99 16.90
N GLY A 291 0.29 5.23 16.23
CA GLY A 291 -0.13 4.24 15.25
C GLY A 291 -0.99 3.13 15.87
N HIS A 292 -0.62 2.64 17.06
CA HIS A 292 -1.33 1.54 17.70
C HIS A 292 -2.75 1.89 18.12
N VAL A 293 -2.99 3.09 18.64
CA VAL A 293 -4.34 3.55 19.04
C VAL A 293 -5.29 3.54 17.85
N ARG A 294 -4.84 4.09 16.71
CA ARG A 294 -5.61 4.09 15.45
C ARG A 294 -5.82 2.70 14.89
N LEU A 295 -4.80 1.85 14.94
CA LEU A 295 -4.91 0.46 14.50
C LEU A 295 -5.94 -0.31 15.32
N LYS A 296 -5.98 -0.11 16.64
CA LYS A 296 -6.97 -0.73 17.51
C LYS A 296 -8.38 -0.30 17.11
N GLN A 297 -8.61 0.99 16.92
CA GLN A 297 -9.90 1.51 16.48
C GLN A 297 -10.28 1.02 15.08
N LEU A 298 -9.31 0.87 14.16
CA LEU A 298 -9.54 0.29 12.85
C LEU A 298 -10.02 -1.16 12.96
N HIS A 299 -9.39 -1.98 13.80
CA HIS A 299 -9.82 -3.36 14.05
C HIS A 299 -11.23 -3.40 14.65
N GLU A 300 -11.51 -2.59 15.68
CA GLU A 300 -12.84 -2.50 16.28
C GLU A 300 -13.93 -2.13 15.26
N LEU A 301 -13.64 -1.22 14.32
CA LEU A 301 -14.59 -0.87 13.26
C LEU A 301 -14.77 -1.99 12.23
N LEU A 302 -13.68 -2.61 11.78
CA LEU A 302 -13.75 -3.69 10.79
C LEU A 302 -14.46 -4.92 11.36
N ASP A 303 -14.16 -5.28 12.61
CA ASP A 303 -14.81 -6.38 13.33
C ASP A 303 -16.27 -6.04 13.69
N GLY A 304 -16.56 -4.76 13.92
CA GLY A 304 -17.90 -4.23 14.19
C GLY A 304 -18.79 -4.05 12.95
N GLY A 305 -18.40 -4.56 11.78
CA GLY A 305 -19.22 -4.53 10.56
C GLY A 305 -19.16 -3.23 9.76
N ALA A 306 -18.16 -2.37 9.97
CA ALA A 306 -18.02 -1.11 9.21
C ALA A 306 -17.91 -1.32 7.69
N LEU A 307 -17.56 -2.52 7.23
CA LEU A 307 -17.53 -2.88 5.81
C LEU A 307 -18.92 -2.85 5.15
N ASP A 308 -20.01 -3.00 5.91
CA ASP A 308 -21.37 -2.91 5.38
C ASP A 308 -21.68 -1.51 4.83
N ALA A 309 -21.04 -0.47 5.39
CA ALA A 309 -21.16 0.90 4.91
C ALA A 309 -20.57 1.12 3.51
N PHE A 310 -19.64 0.26 3.07
CA PHE A 310 -19.04 0.32 1.72
C PHE A 310 -19.98 -0.25 0.63
N GLY A 311 -21.07 -0.92 1.03
CA GLY A 311 -21.91 -1.67 0.11
C GLY A 311 -21.19 -2.89 -0.48
N THR A 312 -21.84 -3.61 -1.40
CA THR A 312 -21.28 -4.84 -1.96
C THR A 312 -20.08 -4.60 -2.87
N SER A 313 -20.09 -3.51 -3.63
CA SER A 313 -19.13 -3.20 -4.69
C SER A 313 -18.25 -1.98 -4.42
N GLY A 314 -18.32 -1.40 -3.21
CA GLY A 314 -17.62 -0.15 -2.90
C GLY A 314 -18.34 1.08 -3.46
N ILE A 315 -19.67 1.06 -3.53
CA ILE A 315 -20.49 2.21 -3.96
C ILE A 315 -21.28 2.69 -2.75
N VAL A 316 -21.13 3.98 -2.45
CA VAL A 316 -21.79 4.63 -1.32
C VAL A 316 -22.75 5.68 -1.86
N ASP A 317 -24.01 5.58 -1.46
CA ASP A 317 -25.03 6.57 -1.78
C ASP A 317 -24.98 7.72 -0.77
N VAL A 318 -25.02 8.95 -1.29
CA VAL A 318 -25.04 10.21 -0.54
C VAL A 318 -26.34 10.94 -0.86
N ASN A 319 -27.10 11.26 0.18
CA ASN A 319 -28.33 12.02 0.06
C ASN A 319 -27.99 13.52 -0.02
N LEU A 320 -28.23 14.13 -1.18
CA LEU A 320 -28.09 15.56 -1.37
C LEU A 320 -29.49 16.22 -1.44
N PRO A 321 -29.69 17.38 -0.80
CA PRO A 321 -30.96 18.11 -0.88
C PRO A 321 -31.33 18.40 -2.34
N ARG A 322 -32.59 18.16 -2.71
CA ARG A 322 -33.14 18.49 -4.04
C ARG A 322 -32.35 17.89 -5.21
N SER A 323 -31.71 16.75 -5.00
CA SER A 323 -30.94 16.03 -6.01
C SER A 323 -31.28 14.53 -5.97
N PRO A 324 -31.12 13.79 -7.08
CA PRO A 324 -31.04 12.34 -7.03
C PRO A 324 -29.86 11.89 -6.14
N LEU A 325 -29.85 10.58 -5.83
CA LEU A 325 -28.79 9.97 -5.04
C LEU A 325 -27.43 10.18 -5.72
N PHE A 326 -26.51 10.85 -5.01
CA PHE A 326 -25.15 11.01 -5.46
C PHE A 326 -24.34 9.78 -5.07
N ARG A 327 -23.81 9.06 -6.05
CA ARG A 327 -23.07 7.82 -5.82
C ARG A 327 -21.57 8.06 -5.89
N VAL A 328 -20.86 7.68 -4.83
CA VAL A 328 -19.40 7.75 -4.76
C VAL A 328 -18.84 6.34 -4.83
N GLN A 329 -17.96 6.10 -5.80
CA GLN A 329 -17.18 4.87 -5.86
C GLN A 329 -15.96 5.03 -4.96
N VAL A 330 -15.84 4.15 -3.96
CA VAL A 330 -14.75 4.07 -3.00
C VAL A 330 -13.97 2.77 -3.19
N THR A 331 -12.93 2.57 -2.39
CA THR A 331 -12.18 1.31 -2.38
C THR A 331 -13.11 0.13 -2.05
N HIS A 332 -13.02 -0.95 -2.83
CA HIS A 332 -13.84 -2.14 -2.64
C HIS A 332 -13.66 -2.72 -1.21
N PRO A 333 -14.74 -3.16 -0.53
CA PRO A 333 -14.68 -3.63 0.87
C PRO A 333 -13.70 -4.80 1.07
N ARG A 334 -13.65 -5.77 0.14
CA ARG A 334 -12.66 -6.87 0.18
C ARG A 334 -11.21 -6.39 0.12
N VAL A 335 -10.93 -5.32 -0.61
CA VAL A 335 -9.59 -4.70 -0.66
C VAL A 335 -9.29 -4.06 0.69
N ILE A 336 -10.22 -3.31 1.27
CA ILE A 336 -10.06 -2.70 2.60
C ILE A 336 -9.81 -3.75 3.68
N PHE A 337 -10.56 -4.84 3.68
CA PHE A 337 -10.38 -5.94 4.63
C PHE A 337 -8.98 -6.54 4.54
N THR A 338 -8.54 -6.86 3.32
CA THR A 338 -7.20 -7.40 3.05
C THR A 338 -6.09 -6.40 3.43
N LEU A 339 -6.29 -5.13 3.10
CA LEU A 339 -5.37 -4.05 3.42
C LEU A 339 -5.22 -3.88 4.94
N GLY A 340 -6.27 -4.15 5.71
CA GLY A 340 -6.22 -4.22 7.17
C GLY A 340 -5.14 -5.19 7.68
N PHE A 341 -5.02 -6.38 7.10
CA PHE A 341 -3.96 -7.34 7.45
C PHE A 341 -2.56 -6.81 7.09
N LEU A 342 -2.40 -6.24 5.89
CA LEU A 342 -1.12 -5.70 5.43
C LEU A 342 -0.62 -4.57 6.35
N ILE A 343 -1.50 -3.60 6.64
CA ILE A 343 -1.19 -2.48 7.54
C ILE A 343 -0.89 -2.96 8.96
N SER A 344 -1.63 -3.97 9.44
CA SER A 344 -1.38 -4.59 10.74
C SER A 344 -0.01 -5.26 10.80
N SER A 345 0.42 -5.89 9.71
CA SER A 345 1.77 -6.45 9.58
C SER A 345 2.83 -5.35 9.64
N ILE A 346 2.72 -4.32 8.78
CA ILE A 346 3.73 -3.27 8.63
C ILE A 346 3.88 -2.41 9.91
N SER A 347 2.77 -2.11 10.58
CA SER A 347 2.76 -1.27 11.80
C SER A 347 3.31 -1.99 13.04
N LYS A 348 3.24 -3.32 13.09
CA LYS A 348 3.79 -4.14 14.18
C LYS A 348 5.23 -4.53 13.89
N ARG A 349 6.15 -3.57 14.02
CA ARG A 349 7.55 -3.76 13.62
C ARG A 349 8.35 -4.75 14.44
N ASP A 350 7.94 -5.01 15.68
CA ASP A 350 8.68 -5.85 16.62
C ASP A 350 8.87 -7.30 16.09
N PRO A 351 10.11 -7.70 15.76
CA PRO A 351 10.41 -9.05 15.30
C PRO A 351 10.71 -10.02 16.46
N VAL A 352 10.77 -9.54 17.70
CA VAL A 352 11.17 -10.32 18.88
C VAL A 352 10.03 -11.22 19.36
N GLY A 353 10.39 -12.39 19.90
CA GLY A 353 9.47 -13.32 20.54
C GLY A 353 9.08 -14.51 19.67
N ARG A 354 8.20 -15.38 20.19
CA ARG A 354 7.90 -16.69 19.57
C ARG A 354 6.90 -16.62 18.42
N LYS A 355 5.97 -15.66 18.49
CA LYS A 355 4.89 -15.45 17.52
C LYS A 355 4.78 -13.95 17.23
N PRO A 356 5.74 -13.37 16.51
CA PRO A 356 5.70 -11.94 16.19
C PRO A 356 4.41 -11.61 15.43
N LYS A 357 3.69 -10.57 15.87
CA LYS A 357 2.39 -10.19 15.29
C LYS A 357 2.51 -9.89 13.79
N ARG A 358 3.62 -9.28 13.36
CA ARG A 358 3.97 -9.07 11.95
C ARG A 358 3.80 -10.32 11.10
N ARG A 359 4.38 -11.44 11.55
CA ARG A 359 4.29 -12.74 10.85
C ARG A 359 2.85 -13.25 10.79
N MET A 360 2.13 -13.18 11.91
CA MET A 360 0.78 -13.70 11.99
C MET A 360 -0.14 -12.97 11.02
N PHE A 361 -0.13 -11.63 11.03
CA PHE A 361 -0.95 -10.83 10.12
C PHE A 361 -0.58 -11.02 8.65
N ALA A 362 0.71 -11.12 8.31
CA ALA A 362 1.12 -11.36 6.93
C ALA A 362 0.69 -12.75 6.44
N ASN A 363 0.85 -13.80 7.24
CA ASN A 363 0.43 -15.16 6.87
C ASN A 363 -1.10 -15.27 6.71
N GLU A 364 -1.86 -14.78 7.69
CA GLU A 364 -3.33 -14.77 7.60
C GLU A 364 -3.81 -13.93 6.42
N GLY A 365 -3.20 -12.76 6.20
CA GLY A 365 -3.51 -11.88 5.09
C GLY A 365 -3.31 -12.55 3.72
N MET A 366 -2.24 -13.33 3.54
CA MET A 366 -2.02 -14.08 2.29
C MET A 366 -3.11 -15.14 2.06
N LEU A 367 -3.52 -15.85 3.12
CA LEU A 367 -4.61 -16.83 3.04
C LEU A 367 -5.94 -16.16 2.69
N VAL A 368 -6.19 -14.98 3.26
CA VAL A 368 -7.36 -14.16 2.94
C VAL A 368 -7.34 -13.73 1.47
N VAL A 369 -6.20 -13.25 0.95
CA VAL A 369 -6.08 -12.91 -0.48
C VAL A 369 -6.45 -14.10 -1.36
N ASP A 370 -5.87 -15.27 -1.08
CA ASP A 370 -6.12 -16.47 -1.88
C ASP A 370 -7.56 -16.96 -1.81
N LYS A 371 -8.23 -16.75 -0.66
CA LYS A 371 -9.65 -17.04 -0.50
C LYS A 371 -10.53 -16.04 -1.25
N GLU A 372 -10.22 -14.75 -1.18
CA GLU A 372 -11.04 -13.71 -1.81
C GLU A 372 -10.89 -13.69 -3.33
N LEU A 373 -9.72 -14.03 -3.87
CA LEU A 373 -9.48 -14.15 -5.32
C LEU A 373 -10.26 -15.31 -5.96
N LYS A 374 -10.61 -16.35 -5.18
CA LYS A 374 -11.40 -17.49 -5.66
C LYS A 374 -12.91 -17.21 -5.70
N LYS A 375 -13.37 -16.16 -5.02
CA LYS A 375 -14.79 -15.80 -4.95
C LYS A 375 -15.16 -14.90 -6.13
N GLU A 376 -16.40 -15.01 -6.61
CA GLU A 376 -16.94 -14.03 -7.56
C GLU A 376 -16.90 -12.62 -6.94
N ILE A 377 -16.42 -11.65 -7.72
CA ILE A 377 -16.20 -10.27 -7.28
C ILE A 377 -17.48 -9.48 -7.58
N PRO A 378 -18.18 -8.95 -6.56
CA PRO A 378 -19.37 -8.14 -6.78
C PRO A 378 -18.97 -6.78 -7.35
N LEU A 379 -19.11 -6.61 -8.66
CA LEU A 379 -18.93 -5.33 -9.35
C LEU A 379 -20.26 -4.84 -9.91
N PRO A 380 -20.43 -3.51 -10.06
CA PRO A 380 -21.64 -2.98 -10.68
C PRO A 380 -21.77 -3.44 -12.13
N SER A 381 -23.02 -3.49 -12.63
CA SER A 381 -23.32 -3.87 -14.02
C SER A 381 -22.74 -2.91 -15.06
N TRP A 382 -22.42 -1.68 -14.66
CA TRP A 382 -21.76 -0.67 -15.49
C TRP A 382 -20.22 -0.73 -15.41
N GLY A 383 -19.65 -1.61 -14.57
CA GLY A 383 -18.22 -1.85 -14.50
C GLY A 383 -17.68 -2.52 -15.77
N SER A 384 -16.41 -2.30 -16.03
CA SER A 384 -15.65 -2.83 -17.16
C SER A 384 -14.78 -4.03 -16.76
N LEU A 385 -14.28 -4.77 -17.76
CA LEU A 385 -13.27 -5.82 -17.51
C LEU A 385 -11.98 -5.24 -16.89
N ALA A 386 -11.60 -4.03 -17.27
CA ALA A 386 -10.48 -3.32 -16.66
C ALA A 386 -10.68 -3.09 -15.15
N ASP A 387 -11.92 -2.92 -14.67
CA ASP A 387 -12.20 -2.81 -13.23
C ASP A 387 -11.94 -4.14 -12.49
N VAL A 388 -12.23 -5.28 -13.12
CA VAL A 388 -11.91 -6.62 -12.60
C VAL A 388 -10.40 -6.80 -12.51
N GLU A 389 -9.69 -6.49 -13.59
CA GLU A 389 -8.24 -6.59 -13.65
C GLU A 389 -7.57 -5.68 -12.62
N ASN A 390 -8.03 -4.43 -12.49
CA ASN A 390 -7.55 -3.49 -11.50
C ASN A 390 -7.77 -3.99 -10.06
N PHE A 391 -8.93 -4.60 -9.78
CA PHE A 391 -9.19 -5.22 -8.49
C PHE A 391 -8.20 -6.36 -8.22
N GLN A 392 -8.05 -7.29 -9.17
CA GLN A 392 -7.16 -8.45 -9.04
C GLN A 392 -5.70 -8.00 -8.86
N LEU A 393 -5.25 -7.05 -9.67
CA LEU A 393 -3.92 -6.46 -9.61
C LEU A 393 -3.62 -5.89 -8.21
N ARG A 394 -4.57 -5.19 -7.60
CA ARG A 394 -4.43 -4.69 -6.21
C ARG A 394 -4.26 -5.83 -5.21
N MET A 395 -5.05 -6.90 -5.34
CA MET A 395 -4.94 -8.09 -4.48
C MET A 395 -3.57 -8.77 -4.64
N TYR A 396 -3.09 -8.93 -5.88
CA TYR A 396 -1.78 -9.50 -6.15
C TYR A 396 -0.62 -8.66 -5.61
N LYS A 397 -0.71 -7.32 -5.70
CA LYS A 397 0.25 -6.39 -5.09
C LYS A 397 0.26 -6.53 -3.57
N MET A 398 -0.89 -6.52 -2.91
CA MET A 398 -0.97 -6.72 -1.45
C MET A 398 -0.35 -8.04 -1.01
N LYS A 399 -0.57 -9.13 -1.76
CA LYS A 399 0.08 -10.43 -1.49
C LYS A 399 1.60 -10.36 -1.63
N ALA A 400 2.10 -9.70 -2.68
CA ALA A 400 3.54 -9.50 -2.88
C ALA A 400 4.17 -8.66 -1.76
N ASP A 401 3.48 -7.60 -1.30
CA ASP A 401 3.93 -6.80 -0.15
C ASP A 401 3.99 -7.63 1.14
N MET A 402 2.98 -8.46 1.43
CA MET A 402 3.00 -9.37 2.59
C MET A 402 4.16 -10.37 2.52
N MET A 403 4.50 -10.87 1.34
CA MET A 403 5.67 -11.74 1.16
C MET A 403 6.97 -10.98 1.43
N CYS A 404 7.12 -9.73 0.95
CA CYS A 404 8.28 -8.89 1.24
C CYS A 404 8.44 -8.66 2.76
N GLU A 405 7.33 -8.40 3.46
CA GLU A 405 7.32 -8.26 4.92
C GLU A 405 7.81 -9.52 5.64
N LEU A 406 7.39 -10.70 5.17
CA LEU A 406 7.84 -11.98 5.72
C LEU A 406 9.33 -12.21 5.46
N ILE A 407 9.84 -11.89 4.26
CA ILE A 407 11.26 -12.02 3.93
C ILE A 407 12.09 -11.16 4.88
N GLY A 408 11.77 -9.87 5.01
CA GLY A 408 12.47 -8.96 5.91
C GLY A 408 12.46 -9.46 7.35
N LEU A 409 11.30 -9.92 7.84
CA LEU A 409 11.18 -10.48 9.18
C LEU A 409 12.01 -11.75 9.39
N CYS A 410 12.01 -12.67 8.42
CA CYS A 410 12.80 -13.90 8.50
C CYS A 410 14.30 -13.59 8.55
N ILE A 411 14.78 -12.63 7.74
CA ILE A 411 16.18 -12.19 7.75
C ILE A 411 16.54 -11.59 9.12
N SER A 412 15.74 -10.65 9.65
CA SER A 412 15.98 -10.04 10.97
C SER A 412 15.98 -11.04 12.14
N ARG A 413 15.33 -12.19 11.96
CA ARG A 413 15.27 -13.29 12.94
C ARG A 413 16.28 -14.40 12.68
N SER A 414 17.13 -14.26 11.66
CA SER A 414 18.09 -15.27 11.22
C SER A 414 17.46 -16.60 10.78
N GLU A 415 16.20 -16.55 10.30
CA GLU A 415 15.46 -17.69 9.76
C GLU A 415 15.67 -17.79 8.24
N PHE A 416 16.93 -17.96 7.83
CA PHE A 416 17.36 -17.79 6.43
C PHE A 416 16.70 -18.76 5.45
N THR A 417 16.41 -20.01 5.85
CA THR A 417 15.70 -20.98 5.00
C THR A 417 14.28 -20.53 4.66
N ASP A 418 13.58 -19.97 5.65
CA ASP A 418 12.24 -19.44 5.43
C ASP A 418 12.31 -18.17 4.56
N ALA A 419 13.34 -17.33 4.73
CA ALA A 419 13.59 -16.16 3.89
C ALA A 419 13.84 -16.53 2.41
N GLU A 420 14.71 -17.50 2.14
CA GLU A 420 14.99 -18.02 0.79
C GLU A 420 13.73 -18.55 0.11
N ARG A 421 12.94 -19.35 0.83
CA ARG A 421 11.67 -19.88 0.32
C ARG A 421 10.71 -18.76 -0.03
N HIS A 422 10.54 -17.76 0.83
CA HIS A 422 9.66 -16.63 0.55
C HIS A 422 10.18 -15.75 -0.59
N LEU A 423 11.51 -15.61 -0.74
CA LEU A 423 12.14 -14.94 -1.89
C LEU A 423 11.80 -15.66 -3.21
N ALA A 424 11.92 -16.98 -3.25
CA ALA A 424 11.54 -17.75 -4.43
C ALA A 424 10.04 -17.60 -4.75
N GLN A 425 9.18 -17.64 -3.73
CA GLN A 425 7.73 -17.45 -3.87
C GLN A 425 7.37 -16.06 -4.39
N VAL A 426 7.98 -14.99 -3.88
CA VAL A 426 7.66 -13.63 -4.35
C VAL A 426 8.16 -13.39 -5.77
N ILE A 427 9.31 -13.97 -6.16
CA ILE A 427 9.81 -13.91 -7.54
C ILE A 427 8.83 -14.63 -8.48
N ALA A 428 8.41 -15.85 -8.13
CA ALA A 428 7.45 -16.60 -8.93
C ALA A 428 6.12 -15.83 -9.05
N HIS A 429 5.56 -15.38 -7.92
CA HIS A 429 4.31 -14.62 -7.88
C HIS A 429 4.36 -13.33 -8.72
N THR A 430 5.42 -12.54 -8.55
CA THR A 430 5.55 -11.27 -9.28
C THR A 430 5.79 -11.47 -10.77
N ARG A 431 6.42 -12.57 -11.19
CA ARG A 431 6.52 -12.93 -12.62
C ARG A 431 5.19 -13.39 -13.20
N THR A 432 4.48 -14.28 -12.50
CA THR A 432 3.17 -14.80 -12.96
C THR A 432 2.14 -13.71 -13.21
N TYR A 433 2.18 -12.62 -12.44
CA TYR A 433 1.22 -11.52 -12.52
C TYR A 433 1.79 -10.22 -13.11
N ASN A 434 2.93 -10.27 -13.81
CA ASN A 434 3.56 -9.11 -14.45
C ASN A 434 3.83 -7.93 -13.48
N LEU A 435 4.22 -8.24 -12.25
CA LEU A 435 4.60 -7.27 -11.21
C LEU A 435 6.11 -7.17 -10.99
N PHE A 436 6.92 -8.02 -11.65
CA PHE A 436 8.34 -8.15 -11.36
C PHE A 436 9.10 -6.82 -11.49
N THR A 437 8.83 -6.03 -12.54
CA THR A 437 9.47 -4.72 -12.75
C THR A 437 9.29 -3.77 -11.55
N ILE A 438 8.08 -3.77 -10.97
CA ILE A 438 7.73 -2.94 -9.81
C ILE A 438 8.45 -3.39 -8.54
N TYR A 439 8.62 -4.70 -8.36
CA TYR A 439 9.21 -5.29 -7.15
C TYR A 439 10.70 -5.60 -7.28
N SER A 440 11.28 -5.51 -8.47
CA SER A 440 12.65 -5.94 -8.80
C SER A 440 13.70 -5.33 -7.87
N ALA A 441 13.65 -4.02 -7.65
CA ALA A 441 14.59 -3.32 -6.75
C ALA A 441 14.44 -3.81 -5.30
N ARG A 442 13.21 -3.96 -4.80
CA ARG A 442 12.93 -4.43 -3.43
C ARG A 442 13.32 -5.89 -3.22
N ILE A 443 13.02 -6.76 -4.19
CA ILE A 443 13.45 -8.17 -4.19
C ILE A 443 14.98 -8.24 -4.17
N THR A 444 15.66 -7.44 -5.00
CA THR A 444 17.13 -7.39 -5.05
C THR A 444 17.71 -6.86 -3.74
N LEU A 445 17.07 -5.88 -3.11
CA LEU A 445 17.47 -5.40 -1.79
C LEU A 445 17.34 -6.50 -0.71
N HIS A 446 16.27 -7.31 -0.75
CA HIS A 446 16.16 -8.45 0.15
C HIS A 446 17.21 -9.54 -0.12
N GLN A 447 17.56 -9.77 -1.39
CA GLN A 447 18.69 -10.64 -1.75
C GLN A 447 20.02 -10.11 -1.19
N ALA A 448 20.23 -8.79 -1.24
CA ALA A 448 21.40 -8.14 -0.64
C ALA A 448 21.43 -8.34 0.89
N HIS A 449 20.31 -8.11 1.59
CA HIS A 449 20.20 -8.31 3.03
C HIS A 449 20.45 -9.77 3.44
N LEU A 450 19.93 -10.72 2.68
CA LEU A 450 20.16 -12.15 2.92
C LEU A 450 21.63 -12.51 2.72
N ALA A 451 22.22 -12.14 1.58
CA ALA A 451 23.63 -12.41 1.29
C ALA A 451 24.55 -11.77 2.35
N HIS A 452 24.26 -10.55 2.77
CA HIS A 452 24.99 -9.85 3.82
C HIS A 452 24.89 -10.61 5.15
N SER A 453 23.69 -11.05 5.52
CA SER A 453 23.47 -11.81 6.77
C SER A 453 24.15 -13.18 6.78
N LEU A 454 24.43 -13.75 5.61
CA LEU A 454 25.16 -15.01 5.43
C LEU A 454 26.69 -14.81 5.31
N GLY A 455 27.20 -13.57 5.38
CA GLY A 455 28.63 -13.28 5.22
C GLY A 455 29.14 -13.32 3.77
N GLN A 456 28.24 -13.29 2.78
CA GLN A 456 28.60 -13.33 1.35
C GLN A 456 28.81 -11.90 0.83
N ALA A 457 29.94 -11.29 1.20
CA ALA A 457 30.22 -9.87 0.93
C ALA A 457 30.13 -9.51 -0.56
N ASP A 458 30.77 -10.26 -1.45
CA ASP A 458 30.78 -9.95 -2.89
C ASP A 458 29.38 -9.96 -3.52
N ARG A 459 28.57 -10.96 -3.16
CA ARG A 459 27.19 -11.06 -3.63
C ARG A 459 26.33 -9.94 -3.06
N ALA A 460 26.46 -9.66 -1.77
CA ALA A 460 25.73 -8.58 -1.11
C ALA A 460 26.04 -7.22 -1.77
N LEU A 461 27.32 -6.94 -2.05
CA LEU A 461 27.76 -5.71 -2.68
C LEU A 461 27.13 -5.53 -4.08
N LYS A 462 27.20 -6.57 -4.92
CA LYS A 462 26.56 -6.57 -6.25
C LYS A 462 25.05 -6.32 -6.14
N CYS A 463 24.37 -7.03 -5.24
CA CYS A 463 22.92 -6.87 -5.06
C CYS A 463 22.56 -5.46 -4.57
N TYR A 464 23.30 -4.86 -3.63
CA TYR A 464 23.05 -3.48 -3.20
C TYR A 464 23.21 -2.48 -4.35
N GLN A 465 24.26 -2.63 -5.16
CA GLN A 465 24.50 -1.76 -6.31
C GLN A 465 23.41 -1.88 -7.36
N ILE A 466 22.98 -3.11 -7.68
CA ILE A 466 21.88 -3.35 -8.61
C ILE A 466 20.57 -2.78 -8.06
N ALA A 467 20.25 -3.02 -6.78
CA ALA A 467 19.04 -2.47 -6.16
C ALA A 467 19.04 -0.94 -6.19
N ALA A 468 20.17 -0.29 -5.90
CA ALA A 468 20.32 1.16 -6.00
C ALA A 468 20.21 1.65 -7.45
N PHE A 469 20.80 0.94 -8.41
CA PHE A 469 20.71 1.28 -9.83
C PHE A 469 19.26 1.23 -10.31
N ILE A 470 18.56 0.12 -10.05
CA ILE A 470 17.18 -0.10 -10.54
C ILE A 470 16.19 0.89 -9.90
N SER A 471 16.39 1.26 -8.64
CA SER A 471 15.50 2.19 -7.92
C SER A 471 15.83 3.67 -8.08
N ARG A 472 16.85 4.01 -8.87
CA ARG A 472 17.28 5.40 -9.04
C ARG A 472 16.20 6.23 -9.75
N ARG A 473 16.22 7.53 -9.48
CA ARG A 473 15.44 8.47 -10.27
C ARG A 473 15.92 8.43 -11.72
N GLN A 474 15.00 8.16 -12.64
CA GLN A 474 15.28 8.24 -14.06
C GLN A 474 15.21 9.73 -14.44
N GLU A 475 16.29 10.25 -15.01
CA GLU A 475 16.25 11.58 -15.61
C GLU A 475 15.37 11.48 -16.86
N THR A 476 14.29 12.26 -16.88
CA THR A 476 13.51 12.45 -18.11
C THR A 476 14.39 13.27 -19.04
N ASP A 477 14.91 12.66 -20.10
CA ASP A 477 15.57 13.42 -21.18
C ASP A 477 14.60 14.51 -21.68
N ASP A 478 15.12 15.69 -22.02
CA ASP A 478 14.36 16.87 -22.48
C ASP A 478 13.46 16.60 -23.71
N ILE A 479 13.58 15.43 -24.34
CA ILE A 479 12.79 14.98 -25.49
C ILE A 479 11.48 14.29 -25.05
N GLY A 480 11.27 14.02 -23.76
CA GLY A 480 10.01 13.46 -23.24
C GLY A 480 9.69 12.05 -23.75
N GLN A 481 10.64 11.38 -24.39
CA GLN A 481 10.56 9.96 -24.70
C GLN A 481 11.10 9.18 -23.51
N HIS A 482 10.19 8.65 -22.68
CA HIS A 482 10.52 7.49 -21.87
C HIS A 482 11.00 6.39 -22.83
N SER A 483 12.21 5.88 -22.61
CA SER A 483 12.71 4.65 -23.25
C SER A 483 11.94 3.45 -22.68
N ALA A 484 10.64 3.42 -22.93
CA ALA A 484 9.69 2.42 -22.44
C ALA A 484 9.98 1.00 -22.97
N ASP A 485 10.87 0.89 -23.96
CA ASP A 485 11.25 -0.39 -24.58
C ASP A 485 12.41 -1.10 -23.85
N ASN A 486 13.04 -0.47 -22.84
CA ASN A 486 13.98 -1.18 -21.98
C ASN A 486 13.24 -1.86 -20.82
N GLU A 487 12.79 -3.10 -21.03
CA GLU A 487 12.23 -3.98 -19.99
C GLU A 487 13.16 -4.13 -18.76
N ASP A 488 14.46 -3.80 -18.91
CA ASP A 488 15.48 -3.79 -17.86
C ASP A 488 15.43 -2.56 -16.93
N SER A 489 14.57 -1.57 -17.20
CA SER A 489 14.43 -0.36 -16.40
C SER A 489 13.40 -0.56 -15.28
N GLY A 490 13.84 -1.00 -14.09
CA GLY A 490 12.90 -1.17 -12.97
C GLY A 490 12.33 0.14 -12.41
N CYS A 491 11.49 0.01 -11.38
CA CYS A 491 10.71 1.12 -10.84
C CYS A 491 11.53 2.05 -9.91
N GLU A 492 11.39 3.38 -10.10
CA GLU A 492 11.92 4.39 -9.17
C GLU A 492 11.30 4.21 -7.77
N ASP A 493 12.15 4.06 -6.77
CA ASP A 493 11.78 3.98 -5.36
C ASP A 493 12.90 4.60 -4.51
N TYR A 494 12.74 5.87 -4.16
CA TYR A 494 13.77 6.62 -3.45
C TYR A 494 14.09 6.02 -2.07
N TRP A 495 13.11 5.41 -1.40
CA TRP A 495 13.32 4.76 -0.10
C TRP A 495 14.20 3.52 -0.25
N VAL A 496 13.94 2.68 -1.26
CA VAL A 496 14.76 1.51 -1.59
C VAL A 496 16.16 1.92 -2.06
N ASN A 497 16.27 2.98 -2.85
CA ASN A 497 17.56 3.50 -3.34
C ASN A 497 18.48 3.90 -2.18
N VAL A 498 17.97 4.71 -1.25
CA VAL A 498 18.74 5.17 -0.08
C VAL A 498 19.07 3.97 0.82
N SER A 499 18.12 3.07 1.07
CA SER A 499 18.35 1.85 1.86
C SER A 499 19.46 0.97 1.27
N ALA A 500 19.48 0.78 -0.04
CA ALA A 500 20.50 -0.01 -0.72
C ALA A 500 21.89 0.63 -0.62
N ARG A 501 21.98 1.96 -0.77
CA ARG A 501 23.24 2.71 -0.63
C ARG A 501 23.77 2.69 0.80
N ILE A 502 22.90 2.74 1.82
CA ILE A 502 23.31 2.56 3.21
C ILE A 502 23.89 1.17 3.42
N GLY A 503 23.19 0.12 2.95
CA GLY A 503 23.65 -1.25 3.06
C GLY A 503 25.01 -1.49 2.39
N GLU A 504 25.21 -0.90 1.21
CA GLU A 504 26.51 -0.89 0.52
C GLU A 504 27.61 -0.26 1.39
N ILE A 505 27.34 0.91 1.99
CA ILE A 505 28.32 1.63 2.81
C ILE A 505 28.64 0.85 4.08
N TRP A 506 27.64 0.29 4.77
CA TRP A 506 27.86 -0.55 5.96
C TRP A 506 28.75 -1.75 5.66
N LEU A 507 28.49 -2.45 4.56
CA LEU A 507 29.31 -3.58 4.15
C LEU A 507 30.76 -3.15 3.89
N ARG A 508 30.97 -2.04 3.17
CA ARG A 508 32.33 -1.52 2.90
C ARG A 508 33.04 -1.03 4.14
N VAL A 509 32.33 -0.43 5.10
CA VAL A 509 32.89 -0.05 6.41
C VAL A 509 33.33 -1.29 7.18
N GLY A 510 32.53 -2.36 7.16
CA GLY A 510 32.90 -3.64 7.76
C GLY A 510 34.17 -4.23 7.15
N LEU A 511 34.25 -4.29 5.82
CA LEU A 511 35.42 -4.78 5.09
C LEU A 511 36.67 -3.92 5.34
N ALA A 512 36.53 -2.59 5.36
CA ALA A 512 37.65 -1.72 5.70
C ALA A 512 38.16 -1.97 7.12
N GLY A 513 37.27 -2.32 8.06
CA GLY A 513 37.64 -2.66 9.44
C GLY A 513 38.45 -3.95 9.60
N GLU A 514 38.57 -4.78 8.55
CA GLU A 514 39.44 -5.97 8.53
C GLU A 514 40.89 -5.62 8.13
N GLU A 515 41.13 -4.40 7.62
CA GLU A 515 42.47 -3.93 7.29
C GLU A 515 43.29 -3.69 8.56
N THR A 516 44.49 -4.26 8.61
CA THR A 516 45.41 -4.15 9.75
C THR A 516 46.30 -2.91 9.67
N ASP A 517 46.50 -2.35 8.48
CA ASP A 517 47.29 -1.16 8.24
C ASP A 517 46.45 0.11 8.38
N GLU A 518 46.84 1.01 9.29
CA GLU A 518 46.12 2.27 9.56
C GLU A 518 46.04 3.18 8.33
N ASP A 519 47.10 3.22 7.51
CA ASP A 519 47.14 4.04 6.30
C ASP A 519 46.20 3.48 5.22
N SER A 520 46.12 2.17 5.07
CA SER A 520 45.17 1.50 4.19
C SER A 520 43.72 1.67 4.66
N PHE A 521 43.48 1.54 5.97
CA PHE A 521 42.19 1.81 6.59
C PHE A 521 41.72 3.25 6.33
N GLU A 522 42.56 4.25 6.58
CA GLU A 522 42.19 5.65 6.40
C GLU A 522 41.99 6.02 4.92
N ARG A 523 42.78 5.43 4.00
CA ARG A 523 42.57 5.55 2.55
C ARG A 523 41.22 4.98 2.11
N ALA A 524 40.82 3.83 2.65
CA ALA A 524 39.52 3.21 2.37
C ALA A 524 38.35 3.98 3.00
N MET A 525 38.51 4.49 4.23
CA MET A 525 37.45 5.18 4.97
C MET A 525 37.16 6.60 4.48
N LYS A 526 38.16 7.35 4.00
CA LYS A 526 37.98 8.73 3.52
C LYS A 526 36.87 8.89 2.45
N PRO A 527 36.79 8.09 1.36
CA PRO A 527 35.69 8.17 0.41
C PRO A 527 34.35 7.71 1.01
N LEU A 528 34.37 6.74 1.94
CA LEU A 528 33.17 6.23 2.60
C LEU A 528 32.53 7.28 3.52
N ARG A 529 33.33 8.07 4.25
CA ARG A 529 32.83 9.19 5.07
C ARG A 529 32.09 10.22 4.21
N ARG A 530 32.70 10.67 3.11
CA ARG A 530 32.08 11.62 2.17
C ARG A 530 30.77 11.10 1.58
N LYS A 531 30.76 9.85 1.10
CA LYS A 531 29.55 9.22 0.51
C LYS A 531 28.48 9.00 1.58
N GLY A 532 28.88 8.58 2.78
CA GLY A 532 28.00 8.28 3.89
C GLY A 532 27.37 9.50 4.54
N GLU A 533 28.09 10.61 4.66
CA GLU A 533 27.52 11.90 5.11
C GLU A 533 26.38 12.36 4.17
N LYS A 534 26.59 12.27 2.86
CA LYS A 534 25.56 12.59 1.86
C LYS A 534 24.33 11.69 2.03
N VAL A 535 24.53 10.38 2.14
CA VAL A 535 23.44 9.41 2.32
C VAL A 535 22.72 9.60 3.66
N ALA A 536 23.44 9.87 4.74
CA ALA A 536 22.85 10.12 6.05
C ALA A 536 21.95 11.36 6.05
N LYS A 537 22.34 12.42 5.32
CA LYS A 537 21.50 13.60 5.12
C LYS A 537 20.23 13.28 4.32
N GLU A 538 20.34 12.46 3.28
CA GLU A 538 19.19 11.97 2.50
C GLU A 538 18.18 11.19 3.38
N CYS A 539 18.63 10.56 4.47
CA CYS A 539 17.77 9.80 5.39
C CYS A 539 16.85 10.67 6.26
N GLU A 540 17.20 11.94 6.53
CA GLU A 540 16.46 12.80 7.47
C GLU A 540 15.00 13.06 7.03
N GLY A 541 14.76 13.03 5.71
CA GLY A 541 13.44 13.22 5.12
C GLY A 541 12.62 11.93 4.91
N LEU A 542 13.18 10.75 5.20
CA LEU A 542 12.61 9.45 4.80
C LEU A 542 12.02 8.63 5.96
N GLY A 543 11.39 9.34 6.90
CA GLY A 543 10.67 8.74 8.01
C GLY A 543 11.57 8.37 9.20
N GLY A 544 10.93 7.94 10.29
CA GLY A 544 11.62 7.69 11.57
C GLY A 544 12.64 6.58 11.49
N THR A 545 12.38 5.54 10.70
CA THR A 545 13.27 4.38 10.56
C THR A 545 14.58 4.74 9.86
N LEU A 546 14.50 5.32 8.64
CA LEU A 546 15.70 5.65 7.91
C LEU A 546 16.46 6.78 8.58
N ARG A 547 15.76 7.74 9.22
CA ARG A 547 16.44 8.74 10.05
C ARG A 547 17.23 8.10 11.20
N ALA A 548 16.69 7.07 11.86
CA ALA A 548 17.42 6.33 12.90
C ALA A 548 18.65 5.62 12.33
N VAL A 549 18.51 4.96 11.17
CA VAL A 549 19.62 4.29 10.47
C VAL A 549 20.68 5.30 10.02
N GLY A 550 20.28 6.45 9.47
CA GLY A 550 21.17 7.54 9.09
C GLY A 550 21.93 8.12 10.27
N ALA A 551 21.28 8.25 11.43
CA ALA A 551 21.96 8.64 12.67
C ALA A 551 23.00 7.61 13.12
N VAL A 552 22.71 6.31 13.01
CA VAL A 552 23.71 5.25 13.25
C VAL A 552 24.88 5.36 12.27
N LEU A 553 24.60 5.58 10.98
CA LEU A 553 25.63 5.76 9.95
C LEU A 553 26.52 6.97 10.26
N SER A 554 25.95 8.12 10.59
CA SER A 554 26.70 9.31 11.01
C SER A 554 27.54 9.07 12.25
N ALA A 555 27.03 8.33 13.23
CA ALA A 555 27.77 7.99 14.44
C ALA A 555 29.01 7.13 14.15
N MET A 556 28.92 6.20 13.20
CA MET A 556 30.01 5.30 12.80
C MET A 556 31.07 5.98 11.92
N LEU A 557 30.67 6.97 11.12
CA LEU A 557 31.60 7.69 10.24
C LEU A 557 32.32 8.85 10.94
N SER A 558 31.78 9.33 12.06
CA SER A 558 32.36 10.39 12.88
C SER A 558 33.62 9.92 13.62
N LYS A 559 34.65 10.78 13.66
CA LYS A 559 35.82 10.62 14.54
C LYS A 559 35.60 11.26 15.93
N GLU A 560 34.60 12.11 16.06
CA GLU A 560 34.33 12.87 17.29
C GLU A 560 33.38 12.12 18.22
N PHE A 561 33.86 11.84 19.45
CA PHE A 561 33.10 11.13 20.47
C PHE A 561 31.75 11.80 20.81
N LEU A 562 31.74 13.12 20.95
CA LEU A 562 30.52 13.87 21.30
C LEU A 562 29.46 13.77 20.21
N VAL A 563 29.87 13.85 18.94
CA VAL A 563 28.98 13.69 17.78
C VAL A 563 28.42 12.27 17.73
N THR A 564 29.27 11.26 17.87
CA THR A 564 28.86 9.84 17.91
C THR A 564 27.82 9.60 19.00
N LYS A 565 28.07 10.10 20.22
CA LYS A 565 27.13 9.98 21.35
C LYS A 565 25.79 10.66 21.08
N ALA A 566 25.81 11.88 20.54
CA ALA A 566 24.58 12.61 20.21
C ALA A 566 23.74 11.87 19.15
N GLN A 567 24.39 11.37 18.10
CA GLN A 567 23.73 10.64 17.02
C GLN A 567 23.17 9.28 17.48
N LEU A 568 23.90 8.52 18.29
CA LEU A 568 23.39 7.27 18.85
C LEU A 568 22.20 7.50 19.78
N ARG A 569 22.16 8.61 20.53
CA ARG A 569 20.99 8.99 21.34
C ARG A 569 19.77 9.28 20.46
N ILE A 570 19.95 9.96 19.34
CA ILE A 570 18.88 10.19 18.35
C ILE A 570 18.36 8.85 17.82
N ALA A 571 19.25 7.95 17.39
CA ALA A 571 18.89 6.62 16.90
C ALA A 571 18.14 5.79 17.96
N LEU A 572 18.57 5.84 19.22
CA LEU A 572 17.94 5.12 20.33
C LEU A 572 16.52 5.62 20.60
N ASN A 573 16.33 6.94 20.63
CA ASN A 573 15.02 7.55 20.82
C ASN A 573 14.04 7.18 19.70
N LEU A 574 14.50 7.27 18.44
CA LEU A 574 13.68 6.94 17.27
C LEU A 574 13.33 5.45 17.22
N SER A 575 14.30 4.55 17.40
CA SER A 575 14.05 3.10 17.41
C SER A 575 13.15 2.66 18.57
N THR A 576 13.28 3.30 19.75
CA THR A 576 12.40 3.06 20.90
C THR A 576 10.98 3.54 20.62
N SER A 577 10.81 4.75 20.09
CA SER A 577 9.49 5.29 19.70
C SER A 577 8.80 4.41 18.64
N ALA A 578 9.59 3.88 17.71
CA ALA A 578 9.10 3.01 16.64
C ALA A 578 8.85 1.56 17.06
N GLN A 579 9.23 1.17 18.30
CA GLN A 579 9.29 -0.22 18.76
C GLN A 579 10.08 -1.14 17.82
N ASP A 580 11.11 -0.60 17.18
CA ASP A 580 12.01 -1.37 16.32
C ASP A 580 13.09 -2.04 17.17
N ASN A 581 12.74 -3.19 17.74
CA ASN A 581 13.64 -3.93 18.62
C ASN A 581 14.86 -4.52 17.91
N HIS A 582 14.82 -4.68 16.59
CA HIS A 582 15.98 -5.16 15.84
C HIS A 582 17.06 -4.08 15.76
N LEU A 583 16.69 -2.87 15.32
CA LEU A 583 17.61 -1.74 15.29
C LEU A 583 18.01 -1.31 16.72
N ARG A 584 17.07 -1.33 17.68
CA ARG A 584 17.35 -0.96 19.07
C ARG A 584 18.41 -1.85 19.71
N ALA A 585 18.42 -3.15 19.43
CA ALA A 585 19.45 -4.06 19.94
C ALA A 585 20.86 -3.65 19.46
N LEU A 586 21.00 -3.30 18.18
CA LEU A 586 22.26 -2.81 17.61
C LEU A 586 22.67 -1.47 18.24
N VAL A 587 21.74 -0.51 18.34
CA VAL A 587 22.04 0.81 18.91
C VAL A 587 22.49 0.69 20.37
N LEU A 588 21.84 -0.15 21.18
CA LEU A 588 22.25 -0.39 22.57
C LEU A 588 23.65 -1.00 22.66
N ALA A 589 23.99 -1.95 21.78
CA ALA A 589 25.33 -2.52 21.71
C ALA A 589 26.39 -1.45 21.35
N LEU A 590 26.11 -0.58 20.38
CA LEU A 590 27.00 0.52 19.99
C LEU A 590 27.15 1.58 21.09
N VAL A 591 26.07 1.93 21.79
CA VAL A 591 26.14 2.87 22.91
C VAL A 591 26.94 2.25 24.06
N ALA A 592 26.73 0.98 24.36
CA ALA A 592 27.50 0.28 25.39
C ALA A 592 29.00 0.34 25.08
N ALA A 593 29.42 0.12 23.82
CA ALA A 593 30.82 0.22 23.39
C ALA A 593 31.48 1.54 23.79
N GLN A 594 30.74 2.66 23.70
CA GLN A 594 31.22 3.99 24.08
C GLN A 594 31.38 4.17 25.60
N TYR A 595 30.66 3.38 26.40
CA TYR A 595 30.69 3.44 27.86
C TYR A 595 31.56 2.38 28.53
N VAL A 596 31.99 1.33 27.82
CA VAL A 596 32.81 0.23 28.38
C VAL A 596 34.04 0.73 29.15
N HIS A 597 34.64 1.85 28.74
CA HIS A 597 35.83 2.43 29.39
C HIS A 597 35.53 3.58 30.36
N THR A 598 34.30 4.10 30.41
CA THR A 598 33.95 5.31 31.19
C THR A 598 32.90 5.06 32.28
N SER A 599 31.99 4.10 32.08
CA SER A 599 30.95 3.72 33.05
C SER A 599 30.57 2.26 32.83
N THR A 600 31.19 1.36 33.60
CA THR A 600 31.02 -0.10 33.48
C THR A 600 29.58 -0.52 33.78
N GLU A 601 28.98 -0.01 34.86
CA GLU A 601 27.59 -0.32 35.26
C GLU A 601 26.57 0.03 34.16
N HIS A 602 26.76 1.20 33.52
CA HIS A 602 25.87 1.64 32.45
C HIS A 602 26.04 0.77 31.19
N ALA A 603 27.28 0.40 30.86
CA ALA A 603 27.58 -0.50 29.75
C ALA A 603 26.99 -1.90 29.98
N GLU A 604 27.11 -2.47 31.19
CA GLU A 604 26.53 -3.76 31.56
C GLU A 604 25.01 -3.78 31.40
N THR A 605 24.32 -2.72 31.85
CA THR A 605 22.86 -2.60 31.72
C THR A 605 22.43 -2.57 30.25
N MET A 606 23.15 -1.83 29.40
CA MET A 606 22.85 -1.75 27.98
C MET A 606 23.13 -3.07 27.24
N LEU A 607 24.27 -3.72 27.52
CA LEU A 607 24.61 -5.02 26.96
C LEU A 607 23.62 -6.09 27.39
N GLY A 608 23.19 -6.09 28.65
CA GLY A 608 22.16 -7.01 29.14
C GLY A 608 20.83 -6.84 28.40
N THR A 609 20.40 -5.60 28.16
CA THR A 609 19.19 -5.32 27.37
C THR A 609 19.36 -5.73 25.90
N ALA A 610 20.50 -5.42 25.29
CA ALA A 610 20.81 -5.80 23.91
C ALA A 610 20.83 -7.33 23.73
N GLU A 611 21.40 -8.06 24.69
CA GLU A 611 21.45 -9.53 24.70
C GLU A 611 20.05 -10.14 24.80
N GLN A 612 19.18 -9.61 25.66
CA GLN A 612 17.79 -10.08 25.76
C GLN A 612 17.04 -9.91 24.44
N LEU A 613 17.21 -8.76 23.78
CA LEU A 613 16.59 -8.52 22.48
C LEU A 613 17.17 -9.45 21.40
N ALA A 614 18.50 -9.58 21.33
CA ALA A 614 19.20 -10.40 20.36
C ALA A 614 18.89 -11.90 20.51
N ALA A 615 18.75 -12.39 21.75
CA ALA A 615 18.32 -13.74 22.06
C ALA A 615 16.83 -13.98 21.73
N GLY A 616 16.01 -12.92 21.83
CA GLY A 616 14.59 -12.97 21.51
C GLY A 616 14.29 -12.94 20.01
N LEU A 617 15.22 -12.46 19.18
CA LEU A 617 15.19 -12.67 17.73
C LEU A 617 15.32 -14.17 17.45
N GLY A 618 14.48 -14.74 16.59
CA GLY A 618 14.54 -16.18 16.29
C GLY A 618 14.06 -17.11 17.41
N ALA A 619 13.47 -16.57 18.49
CA ALA A 619 12.87 -17.39 19.54
C ALA A 619 11.78 -18.31 18.98
N GLN A 620 11.88 -19.61 19.26
CA GLN A 620 10.98 -20.63 18.71
C GLN A 620 9.74 -20.82 19.59
N PRO A 621 8.58 -21.20 19.01
CA PRO A 621 7.40 -21.64 19.75
C PRO A 621 7.78 -22.73 20.78
N LYS A 622 7.19 -22.68 21.99
CA LYS A 622 7.30 -23.81 22.92
C LYS A 622 6.72 -25.04 22.23
N ALA A 623 7.47 -26.13 22.19
CA ALA A 623 6.91 -27.42 21.81
C ALA A 623 5.68 -27.70 22.69
N PRO A 624 4.58 -28.25 22.14
CA PRO A 624 3.45 -28.66 22.96
C PRO A 624 3.96 -29.62 24.05
N PRO A 625 3.41 -29.55 25.28
CA PRO A 625 3.77 -30.51 26.32
C PRO A 625 3.51 -31.91 25.76
N LYS A 626 4.56 -32.74 25.73
CA LYS A 626 4.47 -34.11 25.22
C LYS A 626 3.40 -34.82 26.05
N ALA A 627 2.29 -35.21 25.40
CA ALA A 627 1.47 -36.27 25.92
C ALA A 627 2.32 -37.54 25.92
N ASP A 628 2.36 -38.25 27.04
CA ASP A 628 3.07 -39.51 27.18
C ASP A 628 2.55 -40.51 26.15
N THR A 629 3.29 -40.72 25.06
CA THR A 629 3.19 -41.93 24.24
C THR A 629 4.39 -42.04 23.31
N SER A 630 5.10 -43.15 23.49
CA SER A 630 5.99 -43.88 22.57
C SER A 630 6.99 -43.11 21.67
N LYS A 631 8.25 -43.55 21.83
CA LYS A 631 9.42 -43.34 20.99
C LYS A 631 9.11 -43.34 19.48
N VAL A 632 8.91 -42.14 18.92
CA VAL A 632 9.24 -41.85 17.52
C VAL A 632 10.21 -40.69 17.57
N THR A 633 11.43 -40.93 17.10
CA THR A 633 12.50 -39.94 16.95
C THR A 633 11.94 -38.77 16.15
N PRO A 634 11.74 -37.59 16.75
CA PRO A 634 11.34 -36.44 15.96
C PRO A 634 12.58 -36.02 15.20
N THR A 635 12.51 -36.05 13.87
CA THR A 635 13.41 -35.29 13.00
C THR A 635 13.16 -33.81 13.28
N LEU A 636 13.73 -33.33 14.40
CA LEU A 636 13.91 -31.93 14.71
C LEU A 636 14.84 -31.40 13.63
N THR A 637 14.29 -30.70 12.64
CA THR A 637 15.08 -29.73 11.88
C THR A 637 15.81 -28.88 12.91
N GLU A 638 17.14 -28.98 12.98
CA GLU A 638 18.01 -28.22 13.87
C GLU A 638 17.79 -26.72 13.62
N ARG A 639 16.81 -26.15 14.31
CA ARG A 639 16.61 -24.70 14.38
C ARG A 639 17.23 -24.28 15.70
N ASP A 640 18.52 -23.97 15.66
CA ASP A 640 19.27 -23.46 16.80
C ASP A 640 18.59 -22.19 17.31
N GLY A 641 17.93 -22.28 18.48
CA GLY A 641 17.29 -21.14 19.16
C GLY A 641 18.28 -20.10 19.71
N VAL A 642 19.41 -19.89 19.02
CA VAL A 642 20.50 -18.99 19.38
C VAL A 642 20.16 -17.53 19.06
N GLY A 643 19.17 -17.29 18.18
CA GLY A 643 18.78 -15.94 17.77
C GLY A 643 19.85 -15.27 16.91
N ASN A 644 20.04 -13.95 17.04
CA ASN A 644 21.04 -13.24 16.24
C ASN A 644 22.46 -13.55 16.72
N ALA A 645 23.05 -14.62 16.18
CA ALA A 645 24.32 -15.17 16.63
C ALA A 645 25.49 -14.18 16.55
N HIS A 646 25.57 -13.37 15.47
CA HIS A 646 26.65 -12.39 15.29
C HIS A 646 26.60 -11.31 16.37
N LEU A 647 25.43 -10.72 16.61
CA LEU A 647 25.28 -9.67 17.61
C LEU A 647 25.52 -10.21 19.03
N ARG A 648 25.03 -11.42 19.33
CA ARG A 648 25.23 -12.07 20.63
C ARG A 648 26.68 -12.44 20.89
N LEU A 649 27.42 -12.88 19.87
CA LEU A 649 28.86 -13.13 19.98
C LEU A 649 29.59 -11.84 20.38
N TRP A 650 29.35 -10.74 19.67
CA TRP A 650 29.98 -9.45 19.96
C TRP A 650 29.62 -8.94 21.37
N ILE A 651 28.35 -9.03 21.78
CA ILE A 651 27.91 -8.65 23.14
C ILE A 651 28.59 -9.55 24.18
N GLY A 652 28.68 -10.85 23.90
CA GLY A 652 29.32 -11.83 24.76
C GLY A 652 30.82 -11.57 24.96
N GLU A 653 31.53 -11.10 23.94
CA GLU A 653 32.93 -10.70 24.04
C GLU A 653 33.11 -9.45 24.90
N ARG A 654 32.25 -8.43 24.76
CA ARG A 654 32.28 -7.25 25.62
C ARG A 654 31.94 -7.58 27.08
N ASN A 655 30.97 -8.45 27.30
CA ASN A 655 30.63 -8.94 28.64
C ASN A 655 31.78 -9.75 29.27
N LEU A 656 32.51 -10.54 28.47
CA LEU A 656 33.70 -11.26 28.94
C LEU A 656 34.80 -10.28 29.38
N GLU A 657 35.02 -9.23 28.60
CA GLU A 657 35.97 -8.16 28.93
C GLU A 657 35.62 -7.47 30.25
N LEU A 658 34.35 -7.10 30.45
CA LEU A 658 33.88 -6.46 31.68
C LEU A 658 34.04 -7.36 32.91
N LYS A 659 33.70 -8.66 32.80
CA LYS A 659 33.85 -9.64 33.88
C LYS A 659 35.30 -9.89 34.27
N ARG A 660 36.21 -9.89 33.29
CA ARG A 660 37.65 -9.96 33.56
C ARG A 660 38.16 -8.72 34.30
N ARG A 661 37.68 -7.54 33.92
CA ARG A 661 38.02 -6.28 34.63
C ARG A 661 37.50 -6.23 36.06
N SER A 662 36.35 -6.86 36.33
CA SER A 662 35.78 -6.97 37.69
C SER A 662 36.31 -8.16 38.50
N ALA A 663 37.27 -8.92 37.96
CA ALA A 663 37.84 -10.13 38.58
C ALA A 663 36.80 -11.23 38.91
N ASP A 664 35.68 -11.29 38.18
CA ASP A 664 34.70 -12.38 38.27
C ASP A 664 35.08 -13.56 37.37
N GLU A 665 36.06 -14.36 37.81
CA GLU A 665 36.57 -15.52 37.07
C GLU A 665 35.50 -16.59 36.78
N ARG A 666 34.53 -16.75 37.70
CA ARG A 666 33.42 -17.70 37.54
C ARG A 666 32.47 -17.23 36.44
N GLY A 667 32.10 -15.95 36.44
CA GLY A 667 31.27 -15.35 35.40
C GLY A 667 31.97 -15.33 34.04
N ALA A 668 33.28 -15.07 34.01
CA ALA A 668 34.11 -15.06 32.81
C ALA A 668 34.16 -16.46 32.17
N SER A 669 34.40 -17.51 32.96
CA SER A 669 34.40 -18.90 32.49
C SER A 669 33.06 -19.31 31.87
N LYS A 670 31.94 -18.93 32.50
CA LYS A 670 30.59 -19.15 31.95
C LYS A 670 30.38 -18.41 30.62
N GLN A 671 30.92 -17.20 30.50
CA GLN A 671 30.80 -16.41 29.28
C GLN A 671 31.61 -16.99 28.12
N ILE A 672 32.81 -17.52 28.39
CA ILE A 672 33.63 -18.21 27.38
C ILE A 672 32.86 -19.37 26.75
N ALA A 673 32.28 -20.25 27.59
CA ALA A 673 31.47 -21.36 27.11
C ALA A 673 30.22 -20.93 26.32
N ALA A 674 29.65 -19.76 26.62
CA ALA A 674 28.56 -19.19 25.84
C ALA A 674 29.05 -18.64 24.49
N ASN A 675 30.19 -17.94 24.48
CA ASN A 675 30.79 -17.37 23.28
C ASN A 675 31.23 -18.47 22.30
N GLU A 676 31.75 -19.60 22.78
CA GLU A 676 32.06 -20.77 21.94
C GLU A 676 30.82 -21.28 21.19
N LYS A 677 29.66 -21.33 21.86
CA LYS A 677 28.39 -21.70 21.21
C LYS A 677 27.95 -20.67 20.18
N PHE A 678 28.12 -19.38 20.46
CA PHE A 678 27.80 -18.32 19.50
C PHE A 678 28.74 -18.36 18.29
N MET A 679 30.03 -18.59 18.51
CA MET A 679 31.02 -18.74 17.45
C MET A 679 30.69 -19.94 16.57
N ALA A 680 30.36 -21.10 17.15
CA ALA A 680 29.91 -22.26 16.39
C ALA A 680 28.64 -21.96 15.55
N ALA A 681 27.70 -21.19 16.11
CA ALA A 681 26.51 -20.76 15.38
C ALA A 681 26.83 -19.80 14.23
N VAL A 682 27.73 -18.83 14.42
CA VAL A 682 28.21 -17.91 13.38
C VAL A 682 28.89 -18.68 12.24
N VAL A 683 29.81 -19.59 12.58
CA VAL A 683 30.51 -20.42 11.59
C VAL A 683 29.53 -21.25 10.77
N ARG A 684 28.49 -21.80 11.39
CA ARG A 684 27.44 -22.54 10.68
C ARG A 684 26.61 -21.66 9.74
N VAL A 685 26.30 -20.42 10.15
CA VAL A 685 25.62 -19.45 9.27
C VAL A 685 26.48 -19.12 8.06
N GLN A 686 27.78 -18.85 8.25
CA GLN A 686 28.72 -18.52 7.18
C GLN A 686 29.03 -19.71 6.27
N LYS A 687 29.13 -20.92 6.82
CA LYS A 687 29.37 -22.16 6.06
C LYS A 687 28.17 -22.60 5.24
N ARG A 688 27.00 -21.97 5.41
CA ARG A 688 25.82 -22.21 4.57
C ARG A 688 26.14 -21.75 3.14
N LYS A 689 26.74 -22.66 2.36
CA LYS A 689 26.80 -22.53 0.92
C LYS A 689 25.35 -22.46 0.43
N PHE A 690 25.09 -21.54 -0.49
CA PHE A 690 23.91 -21.66 -1.33
C PHE A 690 23.95 -23.09 -1.87
N LEU A 691 22.88 -23.87 -1.71
CA LEU A 691 22.66 -24.96 -2.65
C LEU A 691 22.67 -24.24 -3.99
N GLU A 692 23.75 -24.40 -4.76
CA GLU A 692 23.72 -24.11 -6.18
C GLU A 692 22.57 -24.97 -6.68
N VAL A 693 21.45 -24.29 -6.94
CA VAL A 693 20.35 -24.87 -7.68
C VAL A 693 20.93 -25.01 -9.08
N GLU A 694 21.54 -26.17 -9.34
CA GLU A 694 21.72 -26.68 -10.70
C GLU A 694 20.37 -26.82 -11.40
#